data_AF-A0A2T1C7Z8-F1
#
_entry.id   AF-A0A2T1C7Z8-F1
#
_cell.length_a   1.000
_cell.length_b   1.000
_cell.length_c   1.000
_cell.angle_alpha   90.00
_cell.angle_beta   90.00
_cell.angle_gamma   90.00
#
_symmetry.space_group_name_H-M   'P 1'
#
loop_
_entity.id
_entity.type
_entity.pdbx_description
1 polymer ?
#
loop_
_entity_poly.entity_id
_entity_poly.type
_entity_poly.pdbx_seq_one_letter_code
_entity_poly.pdbx_strand_id
1 'polypeptide(L)'
;YSDFIRSAHEVGALVTVAADILSLCVLTPPGEFGADIAVGSTQRFGIPLGFGGPHAAYFATREEFKRQVPGRIVGVSKDVNGKSALRLALQTREQHIRREKATSNICTAQVLLAVMAGMYAVYHGPQGLKEIAEKVRDLTALLASGLKSLGYKIGTEPFFDTLRVELGDKPLSSVLESAKLHEINLRVFDDKTVGISLDETVTAEDVKELWTIFAQEKNRIRADGEIVLSMSLDADDFSSSLVYPAFCDRTSSYLTHPVFNSYHSETELLRYMHRLEAKDLSLNTSMIPLGSCTMKLNATAEMLPVSWPEFSKIHPFAPSNQTRGYQMMFVQLEQWLAEITGFAGISLQPNAGSQGEYAGLLVIRQYHEHRGESHRNICLIPQSAHGTNPASAVMAGMKVVAVDCDSQGNIDVADLHKKAEKHKNELAALMVTYPSTHGVFEAEIKEICEIVHQAGGQVYMDGANMNAQVGLCRPGDFGADVCHLNLHKTFCIPHGGGGPGMGPIGVMSHLVEFLPSHPVLNSEQSTANSPQTSVGAVSAAPWGSASILTISWMYIRMMGGVGLTDATKVAILNANYMAKRLESYYPVLYKGKSGLVAHECILDLRLLKKTAGIEVEDIAKRLMDYGYHAPTVSWPVAGTVMVEPTESESKQELDRFCDAMIAIRAEIAEIENGNFDAQNNVLKNAPHTAESLMVDEWNRPYTRAQAAYPTAWTREYKFWPAVGRIDNAFGDRNFVCSCLPMEAYN
;
A
#
# COMPACT_ATOMS: atom_id res chain seq x y z
N TYR A 1 2.12 8.77 31.88
CA TYR A 1 3.15 8.67 30.82
C TYR A 1 4.11 9.86 30.79
N SER A 2 3.70 11.07 31.18
CA SER A 2 4.56 12.28 31.10
C SER A 2 5.91 12.17 31.80
N ASP A 3 5.96 11.60 33.02
CA ASP A 3 7.23 11.46 33.75
C ASP A 3 8.17 10.43 33.10
N PHE A 4 7.63 9.36 32.50
CA PHE A 4 8.42 8.40 31.72
C PHE A 4 9.04 9.07 30.50
N ILE A 5 8.26 9.87 29.78
CA ILE A 5 8.74 10.59 28.59
C ILE A 5 9.81 11.62 28.98
N ARG A 6 9.60 12.38 30.06
CA ARG A 6 10.61 13.31 30.57
C ARG A 6 11.92 12.58 30.89
N SER A 7 11.85 11.44 31.56
CA SER A 7 13.03 10.63 31.90
C SER A 7 13.73 10.09 30.64
N ALA A 8 12.98 9.73 29.59
CA ALA A 8 13.55 9.31 28.30
C ALA A 8 14.25 10.47 27.58
N HIS A 9 13.63 11.66 27.58
CA HIS A 9 14.21 12.87 26.99
C HIS A 9 15.49 13.33 27.72
N GLU A 10 15.57 13.17 29.04
CA GLU A 10 16.78 13.47 29.84
C GLU A 10 18.02 12.68 29.38
N VAL A 11 17.83 11.50 28.79
CA VAL A 11 18.92 10.68 28.23
C VAL A 11 19.00 10.76 26.69
N GLY A 12 18.24 11.66 26.06
CA GLY A 12 18.24 11.86 24.61
C GLY A 12 17.50 10.79 23.80
N ALA A 13 16.66 9.97 24.44
CA ALA A 13 15.83 8.97 23.76
C ALA A 13 14.51 9.59 23.28
N LEU A 14 14.02 9.14 22.12
CA LEU A 14 12.68 9.49 21.62
C LEU A 14 11.64 8.49 22.12
N VAL A 15 10.41 8.96 22.35
CA VAL A 15 9.29 8.11 22.75
C VAL A 15 8.22 8.05 21.66
N THR A 16 7.95 6.82 21.21
CA THR A 16 6.85 6.49 20.30
C THR A 16 5.68 5.91 21.09
N VAL A 17 4.47 6.38 20.80
CA VAL A 17 3.23 5.85 21.38
C VAL A 17 2.39 5.19 20.28
N ALA A 18 2.10 3.91 20.44
CA ALA A 18 1.08 3.24 19.64
C ALA A 18 -0.29 3.51 20.26
N ALA A 19 -1.12 4.35 19.63
CA ALA A 19 -2.40 4.79 20.18
C ALA A 19 -3.57 4.47 19.24
N ASP A 20 -4.70 4.07 19.82
CA ASP A 20 -5.93 3.82 19.09
C ASP A 20 -6.64 5.14 18.74
N ILE A 21 -6.95 5.35 17.47
CA ILE A 21 -7.45 6.65 16.99
C ILE A 21 -8.86 7.00 17.50
N LEU A 22 -9.71 6.01 17.81
CA LEU A 22 -11.03 6.25 18.40
C LEU A 22 -10.90 6.61 19.88
N SER A 23 -10.03 5.91 20.63
CA SER A 23 -9.76 6.23 22.03
C SER A 23 -9.29 7.68 22.20
N LEU A 24 -8.51 8.20 21.25
CA LEU A 24 -8.02 9.58 21.26
C LEU A 24 -9.12 10.62 21.04
N CYS A 25 -10.35 10.24 20.71
CA CYS A 25 -11.48 11.19 20.67
C CYS A 25 -11.88 11.65 22.08
N VAL A 26 -11.63 10.83 23.11
CA VAL A 26 -11.97 11.11 24.51
C VAL A 26 -10.76 11.14 25.44
N LEU A 27 -9.62 10.56 25.04
CA LEU A 27 -8.40 10.54 25.84
C LEU A 27 -7.39 11.62 25.44
N THR A 28 -6.67 12.16 26.43
CA THR A 28 -5.54 13.09 26.22
C THR A 28 -4.56 12.50 25.19
N PRO A 29 -4.33 13.15 24.03
CA PRO A 29 -3.54 12.59 22.96
C PRO A 29 -2.03 12.64 23.22
N PRO A 30 -1.22 11.79 22.54
CA PRO A 30 0.22 11.68 22.79
C PRO A 30 1.03 12.96 22.74
N GLY A 31 0.65 13.90 21.85
CA GLY A 31 1.34 15.18 21.73
C GLY A 31 1.24 16.05 22.99
N GLU A 32 0.15 15.94 23.75
CA GLU A 32 -0.09 16.78 24.94
C GLU A 32 0.70 16.32 26.16
N PHE A 33 1.07 15.03 26.21
CA PHE A 33 1.93 14.49 27.27
C PHE A 33 3.39 14.28 26.83
N GLY A 34 3.76 14.82 25.66
CA GLY A 34 5.15 15.01 25.24
C GLY A 34 5.74 13.94 24.31
N ALA A 35 4.95 13.00 23.78
CA ALA A 35 5.46 11.99 22.85
C ALA A 35 6.05 12.62 21.57
N ASP A 36 7.04 11.95 20.97
CA ASP A 36 7.73 12.43 19.76
C ASP A 36 7.12 11.86 18.48
N ILE A 37 6.59 10.64 18.59
CA ILE A 37 5.96 9.90 17.49
C ILE A 37 4.68 9.25 18.01
N ALA A 38 3.60 9.34 17.23
CA ALA A 38 2.37 8.59 17.45
C ALA A 38 2.06 7.72 16.23
N VAL A 39 1.77 6.44 16.46
CA VAL A 39 1.45 5.47 15.41
C VAL A 39 0.21 4.67 15.79
N GLY A 40 -0.43 4.05 14.80
CA GLY A 40 -1.55 3.15 15.05
C GLY A 40 -2.28 2.78 13.76
N SER A 41 -3.37 2.04 13.90
CA SER A 41 -4.26 1.72 12.78
C SER A 41 -5.43 2.71 12.74
N THR A 42 -5.87 3.08 11.53
CA THR A 42 -7.14 3.80 11.33
C THR A 42 -8.28 2.85 10.97
N GLN A 43 -8.11 1.53 11.13
CA GLN A 43 -9.09 0.51 10.72
C GLN A 43 -10.49 0.78 11.26
N ARG A 44 -10.61 1.06 12.56
CA ARG A 44 -11.90 1.27 13.21
C ARG A 44 -12.60 2.58 12.82
N PHE A 45 -12.00 3.38 11.95
CA PHE A 45 -12.69 4.49 11.27
C PHE A 45 -13.28 3.98 9.94
N GLY A 46 -14.31 3.14 10.07
CA GLY A 46 -15.15 2.70 8.94
C GLY A 46 -14.52 1.72 7.95
N ILE A 47 -13.42 1.03 8.31
CA ILE A 47 -12.79 0.02 7.45
C ILE A 47 -13.11 -1.39 7.97
N PRO A 48 -13.47 -2.37 7.11
CA PRO A 48 -13.71 -3.74 7.55
C PRO A 48 -12.51 -4.41 8.22
N LEU A 49 -12.73 -5.44 9.04
CA LEU A 49 -11.66 -6.23 9.67
C LEU A 49 -10.75 -6.92 8.63
N GLY A 50 -11.37 -7.45 7.56
CA GLY A 50 -10.68 -7.97 6.37
C GLY A 50 -9.70 -9.12 6.63
N PHE A 51 -9.89 -9.85 7.73
CA PHE A 51 -8.99 -10.90 8.20
C PHE A 51 -7.51 -10.46 8.26
N GLY A 52 -7.28 -9.18 8.62
CA GLY A 52 -5.96 -8.58 8.78
C GLY A 52 -5.72 -7.33 7.96
N GLY A 53 -6.51 -7.09 6.92
CA GLY A 53 -6.40 -5.88 6.11
C GLY A 53 -7.13 -5.95 4.77
N PRO A 54 -7.01 -4.89 3.95
CA PRO A 54 -6.06 -3.79 4.11
C PRO A 54 -6.55 -2.68 5.06
N HIS A 55 -5.63 -2.07 5.81
CA HIS A 55 -5.90 -0.92 6.68
C HIS A 55 -4.79 0.11 6.54
N ALA A 56 -5.13 1.40 6.57
CA ALA A 56 -4.12 2.44 6.69
C ALA A 56 -3.60 2.53 8.13
N ALA A 57 -2.28 2.46 8.29
CA ALA A 57 -1.64 2.87 9.52
C ALA A 57 -1.42 4.39 9.48
N TYR A 58 -1.59 5.07 10.61
CA TYR A 58 -1.17 6.46 10.75
C TYR A 58 0.23 6.54 11.38
N PHE A 59 0.97 7.56 10.99
CA PHE A 59 2.26 7.93 11.55
C PHE A 59 2.32 9.45 11.66
N ALA A 60 2.47 9.97 12.87
CA ALA A 60 2.60 11.39 13.17
C ALA A 60 3.84 11.64 14.02
N THR A 61 4.51 12.76 13.81
CA THR A 61 5.72 13.14 14.56
C THR A 61 5.84 14.66 14.67
N ARG A 62 6.75 15.13 15.53
CA ARG A 62 7.10 16.56 15.66
C ARG A 62 7.65 17.12 14.34
N GLU A 63 7.42 18.40 14.10
CA GLU A 63 7.82 19.05 12.85
C GLU A 63 9.33 18.94 12.55
N GLU A 64 10.18 18.95 13.59
CA GLU A 64 11.63 18.82 13.44
C GLU A 64 12.06 17.52 12.72
N PHE A 65 11.26 16.46 12.81
CA PHE A 65 11.53 15.17 12.17
C PHE A 65 10.91 15.04 10.77
N LYS A 66 10.31 16.09 10.20
CA LYS A 66 9.63 16.03 8.89
C LYS A 66 10.48 15.47 7.74
N ARG A 67 11.81 15.62 7.81
CA ARG A 67 12.76 15.07 6.82
C ARG A 67 13.05 13.58 6.97
N GLN A 68 12.63 12.96 8.07
CA GLN A 68 12.86 11.54 8.39
C GLN A 68 11.57 10.71 8.30
N VAL A 69 10.42 11.33 8.03
CA VAL A 69 9.14 10.64 7.90
C VAL A 69 9.20 9.59 6.77
N PRO A 70 8.75 8.34 7.02
CA PRO A 70 8.65 7.32 5.98
C PRO A 70 7.46 7.57 5.04
N GLY A 71 7.61 7.22 3.77
CA GLY A 71 6.53 7.27 2.79
C GLY A 71 6.08 8.66 2.36
N ARG A 72 4.90 8.70 1.73
CA ARG A 72 4.31 9.87 1.09
C ARG A 72 3.74 10.86 2.11
N ILE A 73 3.86 12.15 1.80
CA ILE A 73 3.20 13.24 2.52
C ILE A 73 2.53 14.13 1.48
N VAL A 74 1.24 14.45 1.64
CA VAL A 74 0.59 15.48 0.83
C VAL A 74 0.92 16.85 1.42
N GLY A 75 1.37 17.78 0.59
CA GLY A 75 1.64 19.15 0.95
C GLY A 75 0.92 20.14 0.04
N VAL A 76 0.61 21.30 0.60
CA VAL A 76 -0.01 22.39 -0.12
C VAL A 76 1.05 23.20 -0.88
N SER A 77 0.72 23.55 -2.11
CA SER A 77 1.48 24.45 -2.96
C SER A 77 0.51 25.37 -3.72
N LYS A 78 0.99 25.98 -4.80
CA LYS A 78 0.21 26.76 -5.74
C LYS A 78 0.44 26.28 -7.17
N ASP A 79 -0.54 26.52 -8.03
CA ASP A 79 -0.39 26.37 -9.47
C ASP A 79 0.22 27.64 -10.11
N VAL A 80 0.43 27.58 -11.43
CA VAL A 80 0.99 28.70 -12.22
C VAL A 80 0.12 29.96 -12.21
N ASN A 81 -1.16 29.84 -11.87
CA ASN A 81 -2.10 30.95 -11.75
C ASN A 81 -2.18 31.48 -10.30
N GLY A 82 -1.40 30.92 -9.37
CA GLY A 82 -1.40 31.30 -7.96
C GLY A 82 -2.45 30.60 -7.10
N LYS A 83 -3.29 29.72 -7.68
CA LYS A 83 -4.34 28.99 -6.98
C LYS A 83 -3.76 27.89 -6.11
N SER A 84 -4.28 27.70 -4.90
CA SER A 84 -3.86 26.59 -4.04
C SER A 84 -4.06 25.23 -4.70
N ALA A 85 -3.03 24.38 -4.63
CA ALA A 85 -3.03 23.05 -5.22
C ALA A 85 -2.27 22.06 -4.31
N LEU A 86 -2.60 20.77 -4.41
CA LEU A 86 -1.97 19.72 -3.62
C LEU A 86 -0.92 18.96 -4.44
N ARG A 87 0.16 18.53 -3.78
CA ARG A 87 1.17 17.60 -4.33
C ARG A 87 1.73 16.68 -3.26
N LEU A 88 2.43 15.62 -3.66
CA LEU A 88 3.29 14.87 -2.74
C LEU A 88 4.52 15.71 -2.40
N ALA A 89 4.76 16.08 -1.14
CA ALA A 89 5.83 16.98 -0.72
C ALA A 89 7.08 16.25 -0.20
N LEU A 90 8.25 16.91 -0.26
CA LEU A 90 9.53 16.39 0.24
C LEU A 90 9.89 15.00 -0.32
N GLN A 91 9.61 14.77 -1.60
CA GLN A 91 9.74 13.45 -2.25
C GLN A 91 11.17 12.91 -2.27
N THR A 92 12.18 13.76 -2.05
CA THR A 92 13.59 13.34 -1.92
C THR A 92 13.83 12.36 -0.77
N ARG A 93 12.87 12.18 0.16
CA ARG A 93 12.94 11.16 1.22
C ARG A 93 12.69 9.75 0.69
N GLU A 94 11.96 9.62 -0.41
CA GLU A 94 11.39 8.37 -0.88
C GLU A 94 12.37 7.57 -1.75
N GLN A 95 12.12 6.26 -1.83
CA GLN A 95 12.96 5.26 -2.49
C GLN A 95 13.30 5.58 -3.96
N HIS A 96 12.37 6.18 -4.71
CA HIS A 96 12.54 6.43 -6.15
C HIS A 96 13.57 7.53 -6.45
N ILE A 97 13.89 8.37 -5.46
CA ILE A 97 14.95 9.40 -5.57
C ILE A 97 16.19 8.97 -4.79
N ARG A 98 16.02 8.52 -3.54
CA ARG A 98 17.13 8.33 -2.60
C ARG A 98 17.64 6.90 -2.45
N ARG A 99 16.96 5.91 -3.03
CA ARG A 99 17.42 4.50 -3.08
C ARG A 99 17.85 4.00 -1.69
N GLU A 100 19.07 3.51 -1.52
CA GLU A 100 19.63 3.03 -0.24
C GLU A 100 19.65 4.07 0.89
N LYS A 101 19.53 5.37 0.57
CA LYS A 101 19.51 6.49 1.53
C LYS A 101 18.10 7.00 1.83
N ALA A 102 17.07 6.33 1.33
CA ALA A 102 15.68 6.68 1.59
C ALA A 102 15.34 6.47 3.07
N THR A 103 14.28 7.14 3.55
CA THR A 103 13.84 7.01 4.95
C THR A 103 13.17 5.65 5.22
N SER A 104 12.73 4.96 4.17
CA SER A 104 12.11 3.63 4.19
C SER A 104 12.09 3.06 2.78
N ASN A 105 11.92 1.74 2.66
CA ASN A 105 11.68 1.05 1.40
C ASN A 105 10.22 1.17 0.91
N ILE A 106 9.30 1.77 1.68
CA ILE A 106 7.88 1.83 1.30
C ILE A 106 7.65 2.53 -0.05
N CYS A 107 6.87 1.89 -0.92
CA CYS A 107 6.41 2.44 -2.20
C CYS A 107 4.88 2.42 -2.28
N THR A 108 4.25 1.29 -2.59
CA THR A 108 2.80 1.11 -2.39
C THR A 108 2.49 1.16 -0.89
N ALA A 109 1.46 1.93 -0.51
CA ALA A 109 1.03 2.09 0.87
C ALA A 109 -0.44 1.64 0.99
N GLN A 110 -1.31 2.45 1.59
CA GLN A 110 -2.72 2.11 1.88
C GLN A 110 -3.64 3.31 1.60
N VAL A 111 -3.45 3.96 0.44
CA VAL A 111 -4.10 5.25 0.12
C VAL A 111 -5.62 5.17 0.11
N LEU A 112 -6.21 4.18 -0.56
CA LEU A 112 -7.68 4.01 -0.60
C LEU A 112 -8.27 3.90 0.82
N LEU A 113 -7.59 3.20 1.72
CA LEU A 113 -8.06 2.98 3.09
C LEU A 113 -7.86 4.23 3.96
N ALA A 114 -6.82 5.02 3.68
CA ALA A 114 -6.65 6.33 4.29
C ALA A 114 -7.74 7.32 3.81
N VAL A 115 -8.14 7.25 2.53
CA VAL A 115 -9.27 8.01 1.98
C VAL A 115 -10.57 7.62 2.68
N MET A 116 -10.86 6.31 2.81
CA MET A 116 -12.05 5.83 3.51
C MET A 116 -12.09 6.27 4.97
N ALA A 117 -10.98 6.16 5.72
CA ALA A 117 -10.90 6.63 7.10
C ALA A 117 -11.05 8.16 7.21
N GLY A 118 -10.52 8.90 6.24
CA GLY A 118 -10.72 10.35 6.11
C GLY A 118 -12.19 10.71 5.85
N MET A 119 -12.89 9.95 5.00
CA MET A 119 -14.32 10.14 4.73
C MET A 119 -15.18 9.79 5.93
N TYR A 120 -14.82 8.76 6.70
CA TYR A 120 -15.48 8.44 7.97
C TYR A 120 -15.37 9.62 8.95
N ALA A 121 -14.18 10.21 9.09
CA ALA A 121 -13.99 11.40 9.93
C ALA A 121 -14.73 12.64 9.40
N VAL A 122 -14.82 12.82 8.09
CA VAL A 122 -15.60 13.91 7.46
C VAL A 122 -17.09 13.75 7.72
N TYR A 123 -17.61 12.53 7.62
CA TYR A 123 -19.03 12.25 7.76
C TYR A 123 -19.52 12.40 9.21
N HIS A 124 -18.78 11.84 10.17
CA HIS A 124 -19.15 11.90 11.58
C HIS A 124 -18.76 13.23 12.25
N GLY A 125 -17.71 13.90 11.75
CA GLY A 125 -17.16 15.09 12.40
C GLY A 125 -16.63 14.83 13.81
N PRO A 126 -16.15 15.87 14.52
CA PRO A 126 -15.61 15.70 15.87
C PRO A 126 -16.66 15.19 16.87
N GLN A 127 -17.91 15.66 16.76
CA GLN A 127 -18.99 15.31 17.68
C GLN A 127 -19.44 13.85 17.50
N GLY A 128 -19.71 13.39 16.26
CA GLY A 128 -20.13 12.01 16.02
C GLY A 128 -19.05 11.00 16.41
N LEU A 129 -17.77 11.30 16.14
CA LEU A 129 -16.66 10.46 16.59
C LEU A 129 -16.55 10.41 18.12
N LYS A 130 -16.79 11.54 18.80
CA LYS A 130 -16.83 11.58 20.26
C LYS A 130 -17.97 10.72 20.81
N GLU A 131 -19.17 10.83 20.26
CA GLU A 131 -20.34 10.04 20.66
C GLU A 131 -20.09 8.54 20.48
N ILE A 132 -19.47 8.12 19.37
CA ILE A 132 -19.10 6.72 19.15
C ILE A 132 -18.09 6.25 20.21
N ALA A 133 -17.05 7.05 20.47
CA ALA A 133 -16.04 6.71 21.48
C ALA A 133 -16.63 6.65 22.89
N GLU A 134 -17.49 7.59 23.27
CA GLU A 134 -18.18 7.62 24.56
C GLU A 134 -19.13 6.43 24.70
N LYS A 135 -19.91 6.10 23.68
CA LYS A 135 -20.79 4.91 23.68
C LYS A 135 -19.98 3.63 23.93
N VAL A 136 -18.89 3.42 23.19
CA VAL A 136 -18.05 2.22 23.35
C VAL A 136 -17.49 2.15 24.76
N ARG A 137 -16.91 3.25 25.25
CA ARG A 137 -16.35 3.36 26.59
C ARG A 137 -17.38 3.07 27.68
N ASP A 138 -18.57 3.65 27.56
CA ASP A 138 -19.62 3.55 28.57
C ASP A 138 -20.22 2.13 28.59
N LEU A 139 -20.35 1.46 27.44
CA LEU A 139 -20.72 0.04 27.37
C LEU A 139 -19.63 -0.86 27.97
N THR A 140 -18.35 -0.55 27.78
CA THR A 140 -17.25 -1.29 28.42
C THR A 140 -17.26 -1.09 29.94
N ALA A 141 -17.55 0.13 30.42
CA ALA A 141 -17.71 0.41 31.84
C ALA A 141 -18.90 -0.35 32.44
N LEU A 142 -20.03 -0.40 31.72
CA LEU A 142 -21.19 -1.19 32.08
C LEU A 142 -20.82 -2.67 32.19
N LEU A 143 -20.21 -3.25 31.16
CA LEU A 143 -19.73 -4.63 31.15
C LEU A 143 -18.86 -4.92 32.38
N ALA A 144 -17.90 -4.03 32.69
CA ALA A 144 -17.01 -4.17 33.83
C ALA A 144 -17.76 -4.20 35.17
N SER A 145 -18.77 -3.34 35.36
CA SER A 145 -19.61 -3.31 36.56
C SER A 145 -20.38 -4.62 36.78
N GLY A 146 -20.97 -5.18 35.72
CA GLY A 146 -21.67 -6.46 35.80
C GLY A 146 -20.72 -7.64 36.05
N LEU A 147 -19.56 -7.68 35.39
CA LEU A 147 -18.53 -8.70 35.64
C LEU A 147 -18.00 -8.69 37.08
N LYS A 148 -17.76 -7.49 37.65
CA LYS A 148 -17.38 -7.34 39.07
C LYS A 148 -18.46 -7.89 39.99
N SER A 149 -19.73 -7.64 39.68
CA SER A 149 -20.88 -8.13 40.45
C SER A 149 -21.04 -9.65 40.37
N LEU A 150 -20.62 -10.26 39.26
CA LEU A 150 -20.51 -11.72 39.09
C LEU A 150 -19.27 -12.34 39.75
N GLY A 151 -18.50 -11.53 40.49
CA GLY A 151 -17.33 -11.96 41.27
C GLY A 151 -16.03 -12.05 40.48
N TYR A 152 -15.97 -11.55 39.25
CA TYR A 152 -14.72 -11.47 38.49
C TYR A 152 -13.88 -10.26 38.91
N LYS A 153 -12.56 -10.38 38.81
CA LYS A 153 -11.66 -9.24 39.03
C LYS A 153 -11.30 -8.60 37.70
N ILE A 154 -11.30 -7.28 37.71
CA ILE A 154 -10.86 -6.42 36.61
C ILE A 154 -9.81 -5.49 37.21
N GLY A 155 -8.74 -5.22 36.47
CA GLY A 155 -7.69 -4.29 36.87
C GLY A 155 -8.23 -2.95 37.38
N THR A 156 -7.47 -2.30 38.25
CA THR A 156 -7.81 -0.96 38.77
C THR A 156 -7.41 0.17 37.83
N GLU A 157 -6.67 -0.17 36.78
CA GLU A 157 -6.20 0.75 35.75
C GLU A 157 -7.38 1.26 34.90
N PRO A 158 -7.32 2.51 34.42
CA PRO A 158 -8.31 3.01 33.47
C PRO A 158 -8.21 2.26 32.14
N PHE A 159 -9.37 1.97 31.55
CA PHE A 159 -9.50 1.28 30.27
C PHE A 159 -10.44 2.05 29.36
N PHE A 160 -10.25 1.99 28.04
CA PHE A 160 -11.19 2.56 27.06
C PHE A 160 -12.27 1.53 26.70
N ASP A 161 -11.94 0.60 25.81
CA ASP A 161 -12.87 -0.40 25.27
C ASP A 161 -12.53 -1.84 25.69
N THR A 162 -11.37 -2.02 26.34
CA THR A 162 -10.76 -3.34 26.55
C THR A 162 -10.59 -3.67 28.03
N LEU A 163 -11.14 -4.81 28.44
CA LEU A 163 -11.03 -5.35 29.79
C LEU A 163 -10.09 -6.54 29.82
N ARG A 164 -9.25 -6.61 30.85
CA ARG A 164 -8.55 -7.83 31.28
C ARG A 164 -9.29 -8.40 32.48
N VAL A 165 -9.87 -9.58 32.32
CA VAL A 165 -10.76 -10.22 33.31
C VAL A 165 -10.07 -11.45 33.89
N GLU A 166 -9.85 -11.44 35.20
CA GLU A 166 -9.33 -12.60 35.93
C GLU A 166 -10.48 -13.51 36.36
N LEU A 167 -10.38 -14.79 36.01
CA LEU A 167 -11.42 -15.80 36.20
C LEU A 167 -11.47 -16.37 37.63
N GLY A 168 -10.40 -16.17 38.42
CA GLY A 168 -10.27 -16.75 39.76
C GLY A 168 -10.22 -18.28 39.72
N ASP A 169 -11.14 -18.93 40.42
CA ASP A 169 -11.27 -20.39 40.46
C ASP A 169 -12.18 -20.95 39.36
N LYS A 170 -12.84 -20.07 38.57
CA LYS A 170 -13.71 -20.52 37.47
C LYS A 170 -12.85 -21.02 36.31
N PRO A 171 -13.13 -22.22 35.77
CA PRO A 171 -12.30 -22.79 34.71
C PRO A 171 -12.48 -22.03 33.40
N LEU A 172 -11.37 -21.69 32.74
CA LEU A 172 -11.35 -21.05 31.43
C LEU A 172 -12.20 -21.79 30.40
N SER A 173 -12.12 -23.12 30.38
CA SER A 173 -12.88 -23.96 29.45
C SER A 173 -14.39 -23.71 29.51
N SER A 174 -14.96 -23.53 30.70
CA SER A 174 -16.39 -23.27 30.86
C SER A 174 -16.80 -21.91 30.31
N VAL A 175 -15.97 -20.87 30.47
CA VAL A 175 -16.22 -19.55 29.85
C VAL A 175 -16.17 -19.67 28.33
N LEU A 176 -15.14 -20.34 27.79
CA LEU A 176 -14.96 -20.48 26.34
C LEU A 176 -16.05 -21.35 25.70
N GLU A 177 -16.50 -22.41 26.36
CA GLU A 177 -17.62 -23.24 25.90
C GLU A 177 -18.92 -22.43 25.86
N SER A 178 -19.20 -21.63 26.89
CA SER A 178 -20.36 -20.74 26.91
C SER A 178 -20.28 -19.65 25.85
N ALA A 179 -19.12 -19.00 25.68
CA ALA A 179 -18.90 -18.01 24.62
C ALA A 179 -19.10 -18.61 23.22
N LYS A 180 -18.64 -19.85 23.01
CA LYS A 180 -18.83 -20.58 21.76
C LYS A 180 -20.30 -20.86 21.45
N LEU A 181 -21.15 -21.13 22.45
CA LEU A 181 -22.59 -21.32 22.25
C LEU A 181 -23.30 -20.04 21.78
N HIS A 182 -22.72 -18.88 22.09
CA HIS A 182 -23.18 -17.55 21.68
C HIS A 182 -22.39 -17.02 20.47
N GLU A 183 -21.54 -17.83 19.84
CA GLU A 183 -20.71 -17.44 18.70
C GLU A 183 -19.77 -16.24 18.95
N ILE A 184 -19.37 -16.03 20.21
CA ILE A 184 -18.47 -14.95 20.65
C ILE A 184 -17.03 -15.46 20.84
N ASN A 185 -16.07 -14.71 20.31
CA ASN A 185 -14.65 -14.96 20.52
C ASN A 185 -14.08 -14.04 21.61
N LEU A 186 -13.29 -14.61 22.52
CA LEU A 186 -12.56 -13.88 23.55
C LEU A 186 -11.05 -14.01 23.33
N ARG A 187 -10.27 -13.02 23.79
CA ARG A 187 -8.81 -13.14 23.80
C ARG A 187 -8.38 -13.96 25.00
N VAL A 188 -7.71 -15.08 24.79
CA VAL A 188 -7.09 -15.84 25.90
C VAL A 188 -5.68 -15.30 26.15
N PHE A 189 -5.37 -14.90 27.38
CA PHE A 189 -4.00 -14.54 27.77
C PHE A 189 -3.27 -15.71 28.40
N ASP A 190 -3.96 -16.42 29.29
CA ASP A 190 -3.49 -17.58 30.04
C ASP A 190 -4.71 -18.35 30.61
N ASP A 191 -4.46 -19.43 31.35
CA ASP A 191 -5.49 -20.31 31.92
C ASP A 191 -6.45 -19.63 32.92
N LYS A 192 -6.15 -18.40 33.35
CA LYS A 192 -6.91 -17.66 34.36
C LYS A 192 -7.38 -16.29 33.90
N THR A 193 -7.04 -15.88 32.68
CA THR A 193 -7.24 -14.50 32.24
C THR A 193 -7.72 -14.44 30.81
N VAL A 194 -8.81 -13.71 30.60
CA VAL A 194 -9.35 -13.39 29.28
C VAL A 194 -9.40 -11.89 29.04
N GLY A 195 -9.33 -11.51 27.77
CA GLY A 195 -9.49 -10.15 27.28
C GLY A 195 -10.79 -10.01 26.50
N ILE A 196 -11.48 -8.90 26.73
CA ILE A 196 -12.69 -8.52 26.01
C ILE A 196 -12.47 -7.11 25.47
N SER A 197 -12.58 -6.91 24.17
CA SER A 197 -12.52 -5.58 23.54
C SER A 197 -13.86 -5.33 22.87
N LEU A 198 -14.57 -4.29 23.31
CA LEU A 198 -15.81 -3.85 22.67
C LEU A 198 -15.51 -2.88 21.54
N ASP A 199 -16.48 -2.70 20.64
CA ASP A 199 -16.35 -1.82 19.49
C ASP A 199 -17.69 -1.14 19.15
N GLU A 200 -17.69 -0.35 18.07
CA GLU A 200 -18.84 0.46 17.63
C GLU A 200 -20.12 -0.37 17.41
N THR A 201 -19.99 -1.65 17.04
CA THR A 201 -21.11 -2.53 16.72
C THR A 201 -21.88 -2.98 17.95
N VAL A 202 -21.26 -2.90 19.13
CA VAL A 202 -21.80 -3.41 20.39
C VAL A 202 -23.01 -2.59 20.84
N THR A 203 -24.00 -3.31 21.34
CA THR A 203 -25.24 -2.81 21.94
C THR A 203 -25.35 -3.24 23.40
N ALA A 204 -26.35 -2.73 24.11
CA ALA A 204 -26.60 -3.16 25.49
C ALA A 204 -27.00 -4.64 25.59
N GLU A 205 -27.61 -5.21 24.55
CA GLU A 205 -27.98 -6.64 24.53
C GLU A 205 -26.74 -7.53 24.39
N ASP A 206 -25.75 -7.14 23.58
CA ASP A 206 -24.48 -7.87 23.49
C ASP A 206 -23.73 -7.85 24.83
N VAL A 207 -23.83 -6.75 25.60
CA VAL A 207 -23.27 -6.67 26.96
C VAL A 207 -23.97 -7.64 27.91
N LYS A 208 -25.30 -7.78 27.82
CA LYS A 208 -26.05 -8.76 28.62
C LYS A 208 -25.69 -10.19 28.22
N GLU A 209 -25.53 -10.47 26.94
CA GLU A 209 -25.07 -11.77 26.44
C GLU A 209 -23.68 -12.11 26.99
N LEU A 210 -22.76 -11.15 27.02
CA LEU A 210 -21.46 -11.29 27.69
C LEU A 210 -21.61 -11.58 29.19
N TRP A 211 -22.53 -10.92 29.91
CA TRP A 211 -22.78 -11.28 31.30
C TRP A 211 -23.33 -12.69 31.46
N THR A 212 -24.22 -13.14 30.58
CA THR A 212 -24.74 -14.53 30.59
C THR A 212 -23.61 -15.55 30.42
N ILE A 213 -22.67 -15.29 29.50
CA ILE A 213 -21.48 -16.14 29.30
C ILE A 213 -20.66 -16.28 30.59
N PHE A 214 -20.44 -15.15 31.29
CA PHE A 214 -19.63 -15.10 32.50
C PHE A 214 -20.42 -15.50 33.77
N ALA A 215 -21.75 -15.43 33.75
CA ALA A 215 -22.58 -15.97 34.82
C ALA A 215 -22.45 -17.50 34.88
N GLN A 216 -22.06 -18.14 33.75
CA GLN A 216 -21.87 -19.59 33.61
C GLN A 216 -23.04 -20.34 34.24
N GLU A 217 -24.27 -20.03 33.80
CA GLU A 217 -25.51 -20.49 34.45
C GLU A 217 -25.35 -21.87 35.10
N LYS A 218 -25.30 -21.91 36.43
CA LYS A 218 -25.74 -23.12 37.13
C LYS A 218 -27.18 -23.28 36.72
N ASN A 219 -27.45 -24.20 35.80
CA ASN A 219 -28.76 -24.77 35.53
C ASN A 219 -29.40 -25.18 36.88
N ARG A 220 -30.05 -24.25 37.57
CA ARG A 220 -31.06 -24.56 38.58
C ARG A 220 -32.38 -24.62 37.84
N ILE A 221 -32.58 -25.73 37.14
CA ILE A 221 -33.89 -26.12 36.65
C ILE A 221 -34.78 -26.23 37.89
N ARG A 222 -35.80 -25.36 38.00
CA ARG A 222 -36.89 -25.59 38.95
C ARG A 222 -37.68 -26.81 38.49
N ALA A 223 -38.34 -27.50 39.43
CA ALA A 223 -39.07 -28.74 39.17
C ALA A 223 -40.21 -28.63 38.12
N ASP A 224 -40.51 -27.42 37.64
CA ASP A 224 -41.51 -27.07 36.62
C ASP A 224 -40.91 -26.76 35.23
N GLY A 225 -39.58 -26.72 35.08
CA GLY A 225 -38.93 -26.57 33.77
C GLY A 225 -38.65 -25.14 33.31
N GLU A 226 -38.89 -24.11 34.13
CA GLU A 226 -38.52 -22.72 33.80
C GLU A 226 -37.05 -22.39 34.16
N ILE A 227 -36.34 -21.73 33.24
CA ILE A 227 -35.01 -21.14 33.46
C ILE A 227 -35.22 -19.81 34.20
N VAL A 228 -34.73 -19.72 35.44
CA VAL A 228 -34.77 -18.50 36.24
C VAL A 228 -33.34 -18.02 36.46
N LEU A 229 -32.97 -16.89 35.84
CA LEU A 229 -31.78 -16.12 36.21
C LEU A 229 -31.89 -15.78 37.70
N SER A 230 -30.95 -16.24 38.53
CA SER A 230 -30.96 -15.89 39.96
C SER A 230 -30.63 -14.42 40.24
N MET A 231 -30.27 -13.66 39.19
CA MET A 231 -30.13 -12.21 39.19
C MET A 231 -30.62 -11.71 37.82
N SER A 232 -31.76 -11.00 37.77
CA SER A 232 -32.06 -10.14 36.62
C SER A 232 -31.02 -9.03 36.64
N LEU A 233 -30.03 -9.09 35.75
CA LEU A 233 -29.06 -8.03 35.57
C LEU A 233 -29.62 -7.09 34.50
N ASP A 234 -30.44 -6.12 34.91
CA ASP A 234 -30.88 -5.08 34.01
C ASP A 234 -29.77 -4.04 33.86
N ALA A 235 -29.60 -3.50 32.66
CA ALA A 235 -28.59 -2.46 32.40
C ALA A 235 -28.80 -1.23 33.30
N ASP A 236 -30.06 -0.96 33.67
CA ASP A 236 -30.46 0.12 34.58
C ASP A 236 -29.99 -0.10 36.03
N ASP A 237 -29.64 -1.34 36.42
CA ASP A 237 -29.17 -1.67 37.77
C ASP A 237 -27.70 -1.26 38.00
N PHE A 238 -26.98 -0.90 36.94
CA PHE A 238 -25.54 -0.61 36.99
C PHE A 238 -25.22 0.81 36.54
N SER A 239 -24.35 1.48 37.30
CA SER A 239 -23.77 2.74 36.83
C SER A 239 -22.76 2.49 35.72
N SER A 240 -22.93 3.20 34.60
CA SER A 240 -21.96 3.30 33.51
C SER A 240 -20.81 4.27 33.81
N SER A 241 -20.81 4.95 34.97
CA SER A 241 -19.88 6.04 35.23
C SER A 241 -18.47 5.52 35.54
N LEU A 242 -17.63 5.40 34.50
CA LEU A 242 -16.19 5.31 34.67
C LEU A 242 -15.66 6.69 35.08
N VAL A 243 -15.17 6.83 36.31
CA VAL A 243 -14.49 8.07 36.71
C VAL A 243 -13.04 7.99 36.26
N TYR A 244 -12.73 8.60 35.12
CA TYR A 244 -11.34 8.78 34.72
C TYR A 244 -10.67 9.83 35.60
N PRO A 245 -9.38 9.64 35.92
CA PRO A 245 -8.57 10.74 36.40
C PRO A 245 -8.61 11.89 35.39
N ALA A 246 -8.71 13.13 35.88
CA ALA A 246 -8.83 14.33 35.02
C ALA A 246 -7.68 14.46 33.99
N PHE A 247 -6.51 13.87 34.25
CA PHE A 247 -5.38 13.89 33.31
C PHE A 247 -5.57 13.00 32.07
N CYS A 248 -6.51 12.04 32.13
CA CYS A 248 -6.85 11.18 31.00
C CYS A 248 -7.88 11.82 30.06
N ASP A 249 -8.65 12.80 30.55
CA ASP A 249 -9.78 13.36 29.81
C ASP A 249 -9.31 14.39 28.77
N ARG A 250 -9.72 14.20 27.52
CA ARG A 250 -9.35 15.10 26.43
C ARG A 250 -10.10 16.42 26.57
N THR A 251 -9.33 17.50 26.74
CA THR A 251 -9.88 18.87 26.74
C THR A 251 -9.63 19.63 25.44
N SER A 252 -8.72 19.15 24.58
CA SER A 252 -8.39 19.79 23.30
C SER A 252 -9.42 19.50 22.21
N SER A 253 -9.72 20.52 21.40
CA SER A 253 -10.54 20.37 20.20
C SER A 253 -9.79 19.64 19.07
N TYR A 254 -10.52 18.96 18.19
CA TYR A 254 -9.99 18.33 16.97
C TYR A 254 -10.99 18.48 15.82
N LEU A 255 -10.50 18.27 14.59
CA LEU A 255 -11.32 18.31 13.36
C LEU A 255 -12.14 19.61 13.24
N THR A 256 -11.55 20.74 13.62
CA THR A 256 -12.21 22.06 13.61
C THR A 256 -12.30 22.67 12.20
N HIS A 257 -11.56 22.12 11.24
CA HIS A 257 -11.58 22.59 9.86
C HIS A 257 -12.97 22.36 9.22
N PRO A 258 -13.50 23.28 8.39
CA PRO A 258 -14.84 23.17 7.81
C PRO A 258 -15.12 21.88 7.02
N VAL A 259 -14.09 21.25 6.46
CA VAL A 259 -14.22 19.95 5.77
C VAL A 259 -14.85 18.86 6.66
N PHE A 260 -14.61 18.89 7.98
CA PHE A 260 -15.17 17.92 8.93
C PHE A 260 -16.52 18.34 9.51
N ASN A 261 -17.04 19.49 9.09
CA ASN A 261 -18.23 20.13 9.66
C ASN A 261 -19.27 20.51 8.59
N SER A 262 -19.06 20.13 7.32
CA SER A 262 -19.91 20.54 6.19
C SER A 262 -20.65 19.40 5.48
N TYR A 263 -20.26 18.13 5.70
CA TYR A 263 -20.69 17.00 4.87
C TYR A 263 -21.32 15.85 5.68
N HIS A 264 -22.16 16.18 6.66
CA HIS A 264 -22.76 15.19 7.59
C HIS A 264 -24.05 14.54 7.09
N SER A 265 -24.68 15.09 6.04
CA SER A 265 -25.79 14.40 5.37
C SER A 265 -25.26 13.48 4.29
N GLU A 266 -25.91 12.33 4.08
CA GLU A 266 -25.52 11.37 3.04
C GLU A 266 -25.45 12.02 1.65
N THR A 267 -26.37 12.94 1.34
CA THR A 267 -26.37 13.68 0.08
C THR A 267 -25.14 14.59 -0.06
N GLU A 268 -24.74 15.30 1.00
CA GLU A 268 -23.58 16.18 0.95
C GLU A 268 -22.26 15.40 0.90
N LEU A 269 -22.16 14.28 1.62
CA LEU A 269 -21.02 13.38 1.50
C LEU A 269 -20.90 12.80 0.09
N LEU A 270 -22.01 12.30 -0.47
CA LEU A 270 -22.05 11.79 -1.85
C LEU A 270 -21.54 12.83 -2.85
N ARG A 271 -22.04 14.07 -2.75
CA ARG A 271 -21.59 15.17 -3.61
C ARG A 271 -20.12 15.51 -3.40
N TYR A 272 -19.63 15.48 -2.15
CA TYR A 272 -18.23 15.74 -1.85
C TYR A 272 -17.30 14.67 -2.45
N MET A 273 -17.61 13.38 -2.26
CA MET A 273 -16.86 12.28 -2.85
C MET A 273 -16.84 12.39 -4.38
N HIS A 274 -18.00 12.61 -5.00
CA HIS A 274 -18.08 12.77 -6.46
C HIS A 274 -17.26 13.97 -6.98
N ARG A 275 -17.27 15.12 -6.27
CA ARG A 275 -16.46 16.28 -6.64
C ARG A 275 -14.95 16.02 -6.57
N LEU A 276 -14.49 15.11 -5.71
CA LEU A 276 -13.09 14.71 -5.66
C LEU A 276 -12.79 13.69 -6.75
N GLU A 277 -13.63 12.67 -6.90
CA GLU A 277 -13.54 11.65 -7.96
C GLU A 277 -13.42 12.30 -9.35
N ALA A 278 -14.26 13.30 -9.64
CA ALA A 278 -14.28 13.99 -10.93
C ALA A 278 -12.99 14.79 -11.25
N LYS A 279 -12.10 15.00 -10.27
CA LYS A 279 -10.81 15.69 -10.47
C LYS A 279 -9.67 14.72 -10.80
N ASP A 280 -9.87 13.43 -10.56
CA ASP A 280 -8.83 12.41 -10.68
C ASP A 280 -9.05 11.57 -11.94
N LEU A 281 -8.08 11.59 -12.85
CA LEU A 281 -8.12 10.75 -14.04
C LEU A 281 -7.84 9.30 -13.63
N SER A 282 -8.79 8.39 -13.90
CA SER A 282 -8.68 6.97 -13.57
C SER A 282 -8.89 6.07 -14.80
N LEU A 283 -8.78 4.75 -14.63
CA LEU A 283 -8.98 3.75 -15.69
C LEU A 283 -10.40 3.73 -16.27
N ASN A 284 -11.38 4.35 -15.60
CA ASN A 284 -12.72 4.54 -16.17
C ASN A 284 -12.78 5.66 -17.23
N THR A 285 -11.67 6.36 -17.49
CA THR A 285 -11.58 7.48 -18.43
C THR A 285 -10.71 7.14 -19.64
N SER A 286 -9.47 6.70 -19.42
CA SER A 286 -8.49 6.37 -20.47
C SER A 286 -7.44 5.41 -19.93
N MET A 287 -6.60 4.88 -20.83
CA MET A 287 -5.37 4.17 -20.43
C MET A 287 -4.48 5.07 -19.57
N ILE A 288 -3.85 4.47 -18.55
CA ILE A 288 -2.81 5.09 -17.73
C ILE A 288 -1.51 4.28 -17.94
N PRO A 289 -0.65 4.61 -18.92
CA PRO A 289 0.42 3.71 -19.36
C PRO A 289 1.69 3.85 -18.51
N LEU A 290 1.55 3.78 -17.19
CA LEU A 290 2.66 3.89 -16.25
C LEU A 290 3.56 2.65 -16.30
N GLY A 291 4.77 2.80 -16.85
CA GLY A 291 5.82 1.78 -16.78
C GLY A 291 6.08 1.27 -15.36
N SER A 292 6.31 -0.03 -15.24
CA SER A 292 6.49 -0.77 -13.99
C SER A 292 5.30 -0.71 -13.03
N CYS A 293 4.10 -0.39 -13.52
CA CYS A 293 2.89 -0.32 -12.68
C CYS A 293 1.81 -1.31 -13.11
N THR A 294 1.80 -1.77 -14.36
CA THR A 294 0.81 -2.70 -14.90
C THR A 294 -0.62 -2.25 -14.58
N MET A 295 -1.02 -1.12 -15.14
CA MET A 295 -2.36 -0.53 -14.98
C MET A 295 -3.43 -1.30 -15.78
N LYS A 296 -3.58 -2.60 -15.48
CA LYS A 296 -4.52 -3.51 -16.14
C LYS A 296 -5.93 -3.39 -15.57
N LEU A 297 -6.87 -4.12 -16.17
CA LEU A 297 -8.24 -4.23 -15.66
C LEU A 297 -8.28 -4.74 -14.21
N ASN A 298 -9.02 -4.05 -13.37
CA ASN A 298 -9.50 -4.56 -12.08
C ASN A 298 -10.96 -4.97 -12.27
N ALA A 299 -11.22 -6.24 -12.59
CA ALA A 299 -12.54 -6.62 -13.09
C ALA A 299 -13.58 -6.58 -11.98
N THR A 300 -14.81 -6.15 -12.29
CA THR A 300 -15.89 -6.06 -11.30
C THR A 300 -16.11 -7.39 -10.57
N ALA A 301 -16.09 -8.52 -11.30
CA ALA A 301 -16.24 -9.85 -10.71
C ALA A 301 -15.14 -10.19 -9.69
N GLU A 302 -13.91 -9.72 -9.91
CA GLU A 302 -12.78 -9.92 -8.99
C GLU A 302 -12.91 -9.07 -7.72
N MET A 303 -13.53 -7.89 -7.84
CA MET A 303 -13.72 -6.94 -6.75
C MET A 303 -14.87 -7.29 -5.80
N LEU A 304 -15.94 -7.92 -6.30
CA LEU A 304 -17.15 -8.21 -5.51
C LEU A 304 -16.87 -8.93 -4.17
N PRO A 305 -16.05 -10.01 -4.12
CA PRO A 305 -15.86 -10.79 -2.91
C PRO A 305 -15.20 -10.04 -1.76
N VAL A 306 -14.43 -8.98 -2.05
CA VAL A 306 -13.72 -8.18 -1.03
C VAL A 306 -14.69 -7.63 0.02
N SER A 307 -15.92 -7.31 -0.39
CA SER A 307 -16.96 -6.74 0.47
C SER A 307 -17.89 -7.77 1.12
N TRP A 308 -17.81 -9.05 0.73
CA TRP A 308 -18.66 -10.09 1.30
C TRP A 308 -18.35 -10.26 2.80
N PRO A 309 -19.37 -10.33 3.69
CA PRO A 309 -19.14 -10.45 5.12
C PRO A 309 -18.20 -11.60 5.52
N GLU A 310 -18.26 -12.71 4.80
CA GLU A 310 -17.44 -13.91 4.99
C GLU A 310 -15.94 -13.66 4.81
N PHE A 311 -15.56 -12.59 4.11
CA PHE A 311 -14.17 -12.11 3.98
C PHE A 311 -13.95 -10.81 4.77
N SER A 312 -14.87 -9.85 4.68
CA SER A 312 -14.68 -8.51 5.22
C SER A 312 -14.84 -8.40 6.74
N LYS A 313 -15.61 -9.30 7.39
CA LYS A 313 -15.94 -9.21 8.83
C LYS A 313 -15.21 -10.20 9.73
N ILE A 314 -14.26 -10.98 9.22
CA ILE A 314 -13.53 -11.93 10.05
C ILE A 314 -12.33 -11.25 10.71
N HIS A 315 -12.17 -11.43 12.03
CA HIS A 315 -11.02 -10.94 12.77
C HIS A 315 -9.75 -11.76 12.44
N PRO A 316 -8.56 -11.16 12.21
CA PRO A 316 -7.34 -11.87 11.78
C PRO A 316 -6.88 -13.00 12.71
N PHE A 317 -7.29 -12.94 13.99
CA PHE A 317 -6.92 -13.91 15.02
C PHE A 317 -8.10 -14.78 15.46
N ALA A 318 -9.13 -14.90 14.62
CA ALA A 318 -10.22 -15.85 14.84
C ALA A 318 -9.69 -17.30 14.87
N PRO A 319 -10.30 -18.19 15.65
CA PRO A 319 -10.01 -19.62 15.64
C PRO A 319 -10.04 -20.26 14.25
N SER A 320 -9.13 -21.21 13.98
CA SER A 320 -8.92 -21.82 12.65
C SER A 320 -10.16 -22.49 12.07
N ASN A 321 -11.03 -23.02 12.93
CA ASN A 321 -12.28 -23.65 12.53
C ASN A 321 -13.32 -22.65 11.98
N GLN A 322 -13.18 -21.35 12.27
CA GLN A 322 -14.03 -20.28 11.74
C GLN A 322 -13.51 -19.72 10.40
N THR A 323 -12.26 -20.03 10.03
CA THR A 323 -11.57 -19.42 8.89
C THR A 323 -11.30 -20.42 7.76
N ARG A 324 -12.00 -21.56 7.71
CA ARG A 324 -11.72 -22.65 6.74
C ARG A 324 -11.80 -22.17 5.28
N GLY A 325 -12.73 -21.27 4.96
CA GLY A 325 -12.84 -20.68 3.62
C GLY A 325 -11.58 -19.92 3.20
N TYR A 326 -11.05 -19.09 4.12
CA TYR A 326 -9.75 -18.43 3.92
C TYR A 326 -8.61 -19.43 3.72
N GLN A 327 -8.54 -20.48 4.55
CA GLN A 327 -7.48 -21.48 4.44
C GLN A 327 -7.52 -22.22 3.10
N MET A 328 -8.71 -22.57 2.60
CA MET A 328 -8.86 -23.15 1.26
C MET A 328 -8.39 -22.20 0.15
N MET A 329 -8.74 -20.92 0.24
CA MET A 329 -8.31 -19.89 -0.72
C MET A 329 -6.79 -19.71 -0.69
N PHE A 330 -6.17 -19.67 0.49
CA PHE A 330 -4.72 -19.53 0.63
C PHE A 330 -3.99 -20.70 -0.01
N VAL A 331 -4.36 -21.94 0.32
CA VAL A 331 -3.73 -23.14 -0.26
C VAL A 331 -3.83 -23.14 -1.79
N GLN A 332 -5.00 -22.79 -2.34
CA GLN A 332 -5.18 -22.72 -3.79
C GLN A 332 -4.32 -21.62 -4.41
N LEU A 333 -4.31 -20.42 -3.82
CA LEU A 333 -3.54 -19.30 -4.33
C LEU A 333 -2.03 -19.58 -4.25
N GLU A 334 -1.54 -20.12 -3.13
CA GLU A 334 -0.15 -20.53 -2.95
C GLU A 334 0.26 -21.58 -3.99
N GLN A 335 -0.56 -22.61 -4.22
CA GLN A 335 -0.28 -23.62 -5.25
C GLN A 335 -0.21 -23.01 -6.65
N TRP A 336 -1.14 -22.12 -7.00
CA TRP A 336 -1.13 -21.50 -8.33
C TRP A 336 0.04 -20.54 -8.51
N LEU A 337 0.36 -19.73 -7.49
CA LEU A 337 1.51 -18.83 -7.55
C LEU A 337 2.83 -19.62 -7.59
N ALA A 338 2.94 -20.74 -6.86
CA ALA A 338 4.08 -21.64 -6.93
C ALA A 338 4.26 -22.21 -8.36
N GLU A 339 3.18 -22.68 -8.99
CA GLU A 339 3.22 -23.17 -10.37
C GLU A 339 3.62 -22.09 -11.39
N ILE A 340 3.04 -20.88 -11.26
CA ILE A 340 3.36 -19.72 -12.11
C ILE A 340 4.84 -19.33 -12.01
N THR A 341 5.44 -19.52 -10.84
CA THR A 341 6.79 -19.00 -10.55
C THR A 341 7.89 -20.06 -10.53
N GLY A 342 7.53 -21.35 -10.46
CA GLY A 342 8.47 -22.46 -10.33
C GLY A 342 9.04 -22.63 -8.92
N PHE A 343 8.44 -22.02 -7.89
CA PHE A 343 8.91 -22.09 -6.51
C PHE A 343 8.27 -23.24 -5.72
N ALA A 344 8.90 -23.64 -4.62
CA ALA A 344 8.46 -24.76 -3.78
C ALA A 344 7.53 -24.32 -2.63
N GLY A 345 7.65 -23.08 -2.17
CA GLY A 345 6.78 -22.54 -1.12
C GLY A 345 6.45 -21.07 -1.35
N ILE A 346 5.29 -20.65 -0.88
CA ILE A 346 4.80 -19.27 -0.96
C ILE A 346 4.51 -18.77 0.46
N SER A 347 4.84 -17.50 0.73
CA SER A 347 4.33 -16.78 1.90
C SER A 347 3.47 -15.60 1.44
N LEU A 348 2.21 -15.59 1.87
CA LEU A 348 1.25 -14.52 1.61
C LEU A 348 1.33 -13.37 2.64
N GLN A 349 2.26 -13.40 3.59
CA GLN A 349 2.32 -12.42 4.68
C GLN A 349 2.69 -10.99 4.24
N PRO A 350 3.69 -10.77 3.34
CA PRO A 350 4.12 -9.41 3.04
C PRO A 350 3.04 -8.61 2.29
N ASN A 351 2.69 -7.44 2.81
CA ASN A 351 1.54 -6.64 2.35
C ASN A 351 1.89 -5.51 1.36
N ALA A 352 3.07 -5.58 0.72
CA ALA A 352 3.50 -4.71 -0.36
C ALA A 352 4.71 -5.33 -1.06
N GLY A 353 5.01 -4.93 -2.30
CA GLY A 353 6.19 -5.45 -3.01
C GLY A 353 7.51 -5.20 -2.26
N SER A 354 7.68 -4.00 -1.71
CA SER A 354 8.83 -3.65 -0.85
C SER A 354 8.92 -4.52 0.42
N GLN A 355 7.79 -4.94 0.99
CA GLN A 355 7.78 -5.89 2.11
C GLN A 355 8.14 -7.30 1.66
N GLY A 356 7.79 -7.69 0.43
CA GLY A 356 8.23 -8.94 -0.17
C GLY A 356 9.74 -8.98 -0.44
N GLU A 357 10.32 -7.86 -0.89
CA GLU A 357 11.78 -7.68 -0.96
C GLU A 357 12.43 -7.85 0.40
N TYR A 358 11.97 -7.09 1.40
CA TYR A 358 12.49 -7.17 2.75
C TYR A 358 12.40 -8.60 3.33
N ALA A 359 11.23 -9.25 3.18
CA ALA A 359 11.01 -10.61 3.65
C ALA A 359 11.93 -11.63 2.94
N GLY A 360 12.07 -11.54 1.61
CA GLY A 360 12.93 -12.44 0.85
C GLY A 360 14.41 -12.29 1.22
N LEU A 361 14.87 -11.06 1.47
CA LEU A 361 16.24 -10.82 1.93
C LEU A 361 16.48 -11.28 3.37
N LEU A 362 15.49 -11.16 4.26
CA LEU A 362 15.56 -11.75 5.60
C LEU A 362 15.64 -13.28 5.51
N VAL A 363 14.88 -13.91 4.62
CA VAL A 363 14.92 -15.36 4.39
C VAL A 363 16.31 -15.80 3.90
N ILE A 364 16.90 -15.09 2.93
CA ILE A 364 18.28 -15.34 2.47
C ILE A 364 19.27 -15.18 3.62
N ARG A 365 19.14 -14.11 4.41
CA ARG A 365 20.03 -13.86 5.54
C ARG A 365 19.94 -14.98 6.59
N GLN A 366 18.73 -15.39 6.95
CA GLN A 366 18.50 -16.47 7.91
C GLN A 366 19.05 -17.81 7.40
N TYR A 367 18.95 -18.08 6.10
CA TYR A 367 19.57 -19.25 5.48
C TYR A 367 21.10 -19.25 5.63
N HIS A 368 21.76 -18.12 5.36
CA HIS A 368 23.20 -17.99 5.57
C HIS A 368 23.58 -18.11 7.05
N GLU A 369 22.81 -17.49 7.95
CA GLU A 369 23.03 -17.60 9.41
C GLU A 369 22.90 -19.06 9.88
N HIS A 370 21.88 -19.79 9.41
CA HIS A 370 21.66 -21.20 9.75
C HIS A 370 22.82 -22.11 9.29
N ARG A 371 23.47 -21.77 8.18
CA ARG A 371 24.66 -22.46 7.66
C ARG A 371 25.97 -22.05 8.33
N GLY A 372 25.94 -21.16 9.32
CA GLY A 372 27.15 -20.62 9.97
C GLY A 372 27.88 -19.55 9.14
N GLU A 373 27.22 -18.96 8.14
CA GLU A 373 27.77 -17.97 7.22
C GLU A 373 27.17 -16.56 7.42
N SER A 374 26.87 -16.19 8.67
CA SER A 374 26.28 -14.89 9.05
C SER A 374 27.11 -13.66 8.64
N HIS A 375 28.38 -13.87 8.27
CA HIS A 375 29.26 -12.82 7.76
C HIS A 375 28.93 -12.40 6.31
N ARG A 376 28.13 -13.19 5.58
CA ARG A 376 27.65 -12.85 4.23
C ARG A 376 26.59 -11.75 4.31
N ASN A 377 26.97 -10.52 3.98
CA ASN A 377 26.07 -9.36 4.01
C ASN A 377 26.17 -8.45 2.79
N ILE A 378 26.93 -8.81 1.74
CA ILE A 378 26.99 -8.04 0.51
C ILE A 378 25.80 -8.36 -0.39
N CYS A 379 25.08 -7.33 -0.81
CA CYS A 379 23.98 -7.43 -1.76
C CYS A 379 24.37 -6.70 -3.06
N LEU A 380 24.55 -7.45 -4.15
CA LEU A 380 24.79 -6.90 -5.48
C LEU A 380 23.45 -6.40 -6.05
N ILE A 381 23.44 -5.17 -6.57
CA ILE A 381 22.22 -4.56 -7.12
C ILE A 381 22.57 -3.79 -8.41
N PRO A 382 22.01 -4.16 -9.56
CA PRO A 382 22.16 -3.39 -10.80
C PRO A 382 21.71 -1.93 -10.64
N GLN A 383 22.41 -1.00 -11.29
CA GLN A 383 22.06 0.43 -11.25
C GLN A 383 20.63 0.69 -11.77
N SER A 384 20.14 -0.16 -12.68
CA SER A 384 18.79 -0.11 -13.25
C SER A 384 17.68 -0.51 -12.26
N ALA A 385 18.00 -1.25 -11.17
CA ALA A 385 17.00 -1.78 -10.25
C ALA A 385 16.11 -0.68 -9.65
N HIS A 386 14.88 -1.04 -9.31
CA HIS A 386 13.95 -0.12 -8.63
C HIS A 386 14.53 0.35 -7.29
N GLY A 387 14.12 1.55 -6.86
CA GLY A 387 14.70 2.19 -5.67
C GLY A 387 14.36 1.48 -4.37
N THR A 388 13.33 0.63 -4.37
CA THR A 388 12.97 -0.24 -3.23
C THR A 388 14.05 -1.27 -2.96
N ASN A 389 14.65 -1.88 -3.99
CA ASN A 389 15.65 -2.95 -3.86
C ASN A 389 16.82 -2.53 -2.93
N PRO A 390 17.54 -1.43 -3.19
CA PRO A 390 18.62 -0.99 -2.31
C PRO A 390 18.13 -0.51 -0.93
N ALA A 391 16.92 0.05 -0.83
CA ALA A 391 16.34 0.43 0.46
C ALA A 391 16.00 -0.80 1.33
N SER A 392 15.41 -1.83 0.73
CA SER A 392 15.08 -3.12 1.36
C SER A 392 16.34 -3.86 1.79
N ALA A 393 17.40 -3.83 0.98
CA ALA A 393 18.68 -4.44 1.33
C ALA A 393 19.33 -3.80 2.57
N VAL A 394 19.37 -2.46 2.62
CA VAL A 394 19.87 -1.75 3.82
C VAL A 394 19.00 -2.05 5.03
N MET A 395 17.67 -2.06 4.87
CA MET A 395 16.73 -2.37 5.96
C MET A 395 16.90 -3.81 6.48
N ALA A 396 17.28 -4.76 5.63
CA ALA A 396 17.63 -6.14 6.00
C ALA A 396 19.02 -6.29 6.66
N GLY A 397 19.78 -5.19 6.76
CA GLY A 397 21.14 -5.18 7.33
C GLY A 397 22.24 -5.56 6.34
N MET A 398 21.97 -5.53 5.04
CA MET A 398 22.95 -5.81 3.98
C MET A 398 23.68 -4.54 3.53
N LYS A 399 24.89 -4.72 3.00
CA LYS A 399 25.71 -3.69 2.36
C LYS A 399 25.48 -3.74 0.85
N VAL A 400 24.92 -2.67 0.30
CA VAL A 400 24.65 -2.56 -1.14
C VAL A 400 25.96 -2.31 -1.91
N VAL A 401 26.18 -3.11 -2.95
CA VAL A 401 27.24 -2.91 -3.94
C VAL A 401 26.58 -2.81 -5.31
N ALA A 402 26.64 -1.62 -5.91
CA ALA A 402 26.05 -1.39 -7.23
C ALA A 402 26.77 -2.22 -8.29
N VAL A 403 26.03 -2.78 -9.26
CA VAL A 403 26.54 -3.45 -10.47
C VAL A 403 26.20 -2.58 -11.67
N ASP A 404 27.16 -2.39 -12.56
CA ASP A 404 27.02 -1.48 -13.68
C ASP A 404 26.08 -2.07 -14.75
N CYS A 405 25.51 -1.20 -15.59
CA CYS A 405 24.77 -1.60 -16.78
C CYS A 405 25.58 -1.25 -18.03
N ASP A 406 25.50 -2.10 -19.06
CA ASP A 406 26.14 -1.84 -20.34
C ASP A 406 25.45 -0.70 -21.12
N SER A 407 26.04 -0.31 -22.25
CA SER A 407 25.48 0.76 -23.11
C SER A 407 24.11 0.44 -23.72
N GLN A 408 23.71 -0.84 -23.73
CA GLN A 408 22.40 -1.32 -24.21
C GLN A 408 21.40 -1.50 -23.06
N GLY A 409 21.78 -1.13 -21.83
CA GLY A 409 20.91 -1.19 -20.65
C GLY A 409 20.82 -2.58 -20.01
N ASN A 410 21.61 -3.56 -20.41
CA ASN A 410 21.67 -4.86 -19.73
C ASN A 410 22.59 -4.78 -18.51
N ILE A 411 22.55 -5.78 -17.64
CA ILE A 411 23.55 -5.94 -16.58
C ILE A 411 24.92 -6.17 -17.22
N ASP A 412 25.95 -5.42 -16.79
CA ASP A 412 27.32 -5.69 -17.20
C ASP A 412 27.80 -6.98 -16.51
N VAL A 413 27.74 -8.10 -17.24
CA VAL A 413 28.11 -9.43 -16.75
C VAL A 413 29.58 -9.49 -16.32
N ALA A 414 30.47 -8.75 -16.98
CA ALA A 414 31.89 -8.72 -16.62
C ALA A 414 32.11 -7.99 -15.29
N ASP A 415 31.42 -6.86 -15.08
CA ASP A 415 31.43 -6.16 -13.80
C ASP A 415 30.77 -6.96 -12.68
N LEU A 416 29.64 -7.64 -12.98
CA LEU A 416 28.99 -8.58 -12.04
C LEU A 416 29.97 -9.66 -11.60
N HIS A 417 30.61 -10.36 -12.54
CA HIS A 417 31.58 -11.41 -12.23
C HIS A 417 32.74 -10.88 -11.38
N LYS A 418 33.29 -9.71 -11.73
CA LYS A 418 34.36 -9.06 -10.97
C LYS A 418 33.93 -8.74 -9.54
N LYS A 419 32.72 -8.21 -9.33
CA LYS A 419 32.19 -7.85 -8.00
C LYS A 419 31.81 -9.10 -7.20
N ALA A 420 31.25 -10.12 -7.84
CA ALA A 420 30.97 -11.41 -7.21
C ALA A 420 32.25 -12.09 -6.71
N GLU A 421 33.32 -12.14 -7.53
CA GLU A 421 34.60 -12.72 -7.10
C GLU A 421 35.26 -11.87 -6.00
N LYS A 422 35.25 -10.53 -6.13
CA LYS A 422 35.79 -9.63 -5.10
C LYS A 422 35.12 -9.83 -3.74
N HIS A 423 33.80 -10.06 -3.73
CA HIS A 423 33.00 -10.20 -2.52
C HIS A 423 32.64 -11.66 -2.20
N LYS A 424 33.29 -12.65 -2.82
CA LYS A 424 32.91 -14.08 -2.74
C LYS A 424 32.69 -14.62 -1.33
N ASN A 425 33.54 -14.21 -0.38
CA ASN A 425 33.42 -14.66 1.01
C ASN A 425 32.33 -13.92 1.81
N GLU A 426 31.83 -12.79 1.31
CA GLU A 426 30.84 -11.94 1.99
C GLU A 426 29.52 -11.83 1.20
N LEU A 427 29.44 -12.44 0.00
CA LEU A 427 28.31 -12.32 -0.91
C LEU A 427 27.10 -13.03 -0.31
N ALA A 428 26.06 -12.25 -0.01
CA ALA A 428 24.79 -12.74 0.48
C ALA A 428 23.81 -12.95 -0.67
N ALA A 429 23.64 -11.93 -1.52
CA ALA A 429 22.63 -11.94 -2.56
C ALA A 429 22.95 -11.08 -3.79
N LEU A 430 22.30 -11.40 -4.91
CA LEU A 430 22.02 -10.47 -6.01
C LEU A 430 20.52 -10.15 -5.99
N MET A 431 20.15 -8.88 -6.16
CA MET A 431 18.78 -8.50 -6.53
C MET A 431 18.71 -8.14 -8.00
N VAL A 432 17.90 -8.86 -8.78
CA VAL A 432 17.72 -8.64 -10.22
C VAL A 432 16.23 -8.50 -10.55
N THR A 433 15.89 -7.66 -11.52
CA THR A 433 14.52 -7.56 -12.06
C THR A 433 14.48 -8.24 -13.43
N TYR A 434 13.50 -9.10 -13.69
CA TYR A 434 13.37 -9.78 -14.99
C TYR A 434 11.92 -9.73 -15.51
N PRO A 435 11.69 -9.35 -16.79
CA PRO A 435 12.60 -8.53 -17.60
C PRO A 435 13.03 -7.27 -16.84
N SER A 436 14.16 -6.69 -17.21
CA SER A 436 14.74 -5.57 -16.48
C SER A 436 13.80 -4.37 -16.46
N THR A 437 14.06 -3.41 -15.56
CA THR A 437 13.34 -2.13 -15.50
C THR A 437 13.51 -1.28 -16.77
N HIS A 438 14.37 -1.68 -17.70
CA HIS A 438 14.47 -1.09 -19.03
C HIS A 438 13.47 -1.68 -20.04
N GLY A 439 12.64 -2.65 -19.62
CA GLY A 439 11.66 -3.30 -20.48
C GLY A 439 12.27 -4.29 -21.47
N VAL A 440 13.40 -4.91 -21.13
CA VAL A 440 14.11 -5.86 -22.01
C VAL A 440 14.38 -7.20 -21.34
N PHE A 441 14.31 -8.28 -22.13
CA PHE A 441 14.73 -9.62 -21.70
C PHE A 441 16.23 -9.78 -21.90
N GLU A 442 16.96 -9.97 -20.80
CA GLU A 442 18.40 -10.27 -20.81
C GLU A 442 18.63 -11.76 -21.11
N ALA A 443 19.34 -12.07 -22.19
CA ALA A 443 19.54 -13.46 -22.61
C ALA A 443 20.47 -14.23 -21.67
N GLU A 444 21.29 -13.50 -20.92
CA GLU A 444 22.32 -13.97 -20.00
C GLU A 444 21.79 -14.24 -18.57
N ILE A 445 20.48 -14.14 -18.32
CA ILE A 445 19.91 -14.26 -16.95
C ILE A 445 20.34 -15.53 -16.19
N LYS A 446 20.46 -16.67 -16.89
CA LYS A 446 20.94 -17.93 -16.28
C LYS A 446 22.40 -17.84 -15.86
N GLU A 447 23.24 -17.27 -16.72
CA GLU A 447 24.67 -17.05 -16.42
C GLU A 447 24.82 -16.09 -15.23
N ILE A 448 24.01 -15.04 -15.17
CA ILE A 448 23.96 -14.10 -14.04
C ILE A 448 23.64 -14.83 -12.73
N CYS A 449 22.63 -15.70 -12.71
CA CYS A 449 22.31 -16.52 -11.54
C CYS A 449 23.46 -17.46 -11.16
N GLU A 450 24.05 -18.15 -12.14
CA GLU A 450 25.15 -19.09 -11.93
C GLU A 450 26.39 -18.42 -11.33
N ILE A 451 26.75 -17.21 -11.79
CA ILE A 451 27.87 -16.43 -11.23
C ILE A 451 27.68 -16.19 -9.73
N VAL A 452 26.46 -15.82 -9.32
CA VAL A 452 26.14 -15.53 -7.91
C VAL A 452 26.15 -16.80 -7.07
N HIS A 453 25.57 -17.90 -7.59
CA HIS A 453 25.55 -19.20 -6.92
C HIS A 453 26.96 -19.78 -6.75
N GLN A 454 27.83 -19.67 -7.75
CA GLN A 454 29.23 -20.10 -7.68
C GLN A 454 30.04 -19.31 -6.64
N ALA A 455 29.65 -18.07 -6.37
CA ALA A 455 30.22 -17.24 -5.31
C ALA A 455 29.55 -17.46 -3.93
N GLY A 456 28.59 -18.38 -3.82
CA GLY A 456 27.91 -18.74 -2.57
C GLY A 456 26.77 -17.80 -2.17
N GLY A 457 26.39 -16.86 -3.04
CA GLY A 457 25.24 -15.99 -2.83
C GLY A 457 23.91 -16.65 -3.20
N GLN A 458 22.81 -15.93 -2.96
CA GLN A 458 21.46 -16.27 -3.40
C GLN A 458 20.93 -15.24 -4.40
N VAL A 459 19.99 -15.64 -5.24
CA VAL A 459 19.39 -14.76 -6.26
C VAL A 459 17.99 -14.38 -5.82
N TYR A 460 17.82 -13.12 -5.48
CA TYR A 460 16.52 -12.48 -5.31
C TYR A 460 16.06 -11.91 -6.65
N MET A 461 14.92 -12.34 -7.14
CA MET A 461 14.27 -11.74 -8.31
C MET A 461 13.13 -10.81 -7.89
N ASP A 462 13.19 -9.57 -8.34
CA ASP A 462 12.05 -8.66 -8.30
C ASP A 462 11.03 -9.06 -9.39
N GLY A 463 9.87 -9.55 -8.95
CA GLY A 463 8.78 -10.01 -9.81
C GLY A 463 7.72 -8.96 -10.11
N ALA A 464 8.01 -7.67 -9.92
CA ALA A 464 7.14 -6.58 -10.36
C ALA A 464 6.79 -6.67 -11.85
N ASN A 465 7.72 -7.19 -12.67
CA ASN A 465 7.59 -7.31 -14.12
C ASN A 465 7.07 -8.68 -14.58
N MET A 466 6.44 -9.45 -13.68
CA MET A 466 5.91 -10.79 -14.01
C MET A 466 4.81 -10.77 -15.08
N ASN A 467 4.19 -9.62 -15.40
CA ASN A 467 3.23 -9.51 -16.50
C ASN A 467 3.84 -9.80 -17.89
N ALA A 468 5.17 -9.83 -17.99
CA ALA A 468 5.91 -10.30 -19.17
C ALA A 468 6.31 -11.79 -19.10
N GLN A 469 6.05 -12.49 -18.00
CA GLN A 469 6.54 -13.85 -17.76
C GLN A 469 5.45 -14.91 -17.65
N VAL A 470 4.32 -14.61 -17.01
CA VAL A 470 3.31 -15.61 -16.64
C VAL A 470 2.91 -16.47 -17.85
N GLY A 471 3.13 -17.79 -17.75
CA GLY A 471 2.82 -18.75 -18.81
C GLY A 471 3.86 -18.88 -19.94
N LEU A 472 4.92 -18.06 -19.93
CA LEU A 472 6.02 -18.09 -20.90
C LEU A 472 7.34 -18.57 -20.30
N CYS A 473 7.68 -18.09 -19.10
CA CYS A 473 8.86 -18.50 -18.35
C CYS A 473 8.60 -18.36 -16.84
N ARG A 474 9.43 -19.04 -16.02
CA ARG A 474 9.26 -19.10 -14.57
C ARG A 474 10.58 -18.81 -13.86
N PRO A 475 10.62 -17.88 -12.89
CA PRO A 475 11.84 -17.53 -12.15
C PRO A 475 12.62 -18.71 -11.56
N GLY A 476 11.93 -19.67 -10.94
CA GLY A 476 12.56 -20.85 -10.37
C GLY A 476 13.27 -21.73 -11.39
N ASP A 477 12.85 -21.72 -12.67
CA ASP A 477 13.44 -22.55 -13.73
C ASP A 477 14.76 -21.98 -14.29
N PHE A 478 15.05 -20.70 -14.05
CA PHE A 478 16.25 -20.03 -14.56
C PHE A 478 17.19 -19.52 -13.46
N GLY A 479 16.98 -19.93 -12.21
CA GLY A 479 17.96 -19.79 -11.13
C GLY A 479 17.65 -18.74 -10.07
N ALA A 480 16.45 -18.15 -10.05
CA ALA A 480 16.03 -17.35 -8.90
C ALA A 480 15.79 -18.25 -7.67
N ASP A 481 16.25 -17.85 -6.50
CA ASP A 481 16.02 -18.58 -5.24
C ASP A 481 14.77 -18.07 -4.52
N VAL A 482 14.48 -16.77 -4.65
CA VAL A 482 13.33 -16.10 -4.06
C VAL A 482 12.83 -15.00 -4.98
N CYS A 483 11.51 -14.79 -5.02
CA CYS A 483 10.89 -13.72 -5.78
C CYS A 483 9.69 -13.17 -5.03
N HIS A 484 9.48 -11.85 -5.05
CA HIS A 484 8.18 -11.30 -4.68
C HIS A 484 7.31 -11.05 -5.91
N LEU A 485 5.99 -11.12 -5.74
CA LEU A 485 5.03 -10.74 -6.77
C LEU A 485 4.25 -9.50 -6.35
N ASN A 486 4.06 -8.53 -7.24
CA ASN A 486 3.08 -7.47 -7.00
C ASN A 486 1.70 -7.92 -7.45
N LEU A 487 0.85 -8.39 -6.52
CA LEU A 487 -0.52 -8.77 -6.85
C LEU A 487 -1.36 -7.58 -7.36
N HIS A 488 -0.97 -6.37 -6.96
CA HIS A 488 -1.56 -5.09 -7.37
C HIS A 488 -0.99 -4.53 -8.68
N LYS A 489 -0.20 -5.33 -9.39
CA LYS A 489 0.25 -5.07 -10.75
C LYS A 489 -0.23 -6.23 -11.62
N THR A 490 0.48 -7.36 -11.56
CA THR A 490 0.28 -8.52 -12.42
C THR A 490 -1.06 -9.23 -12.19
N PHE A 491 -1.62 -9.20 -10.96
CA PHE A 491 -2.76 -10.03 -10.56
C PHE A 491 -3.98 -9.22 -10.06
N CYS A 492 -4.20 -8.07 -10.70
CA CYS A 492 -5.45 -7.30 -10.71
C CYS A 492 -5.91 -6.64 -9.39
N ILE A 493 -5.19 -6.75 -8.27
CA ILE A 493 -5.53 -5.92 -7.08
C ILE A 493 -5.48 -4.43 -7.51
N PRO A 494 -6.49 -3.61 -7.19
CA PRO A 494 -6.54 -2.24 -7.67
C PRO A 494 -5.45 -1.38 -7.04
N HIS A 495 -4.89 -0.46 -7.81
CA HIS A 495 -3.83 0.44 -7.37
C HIS A 495 -4.29 1.41 -6.28
N GLY A 496 -5.59 1.71 -6.18
CA GLY A 496 -6.19 2.47 -5.06
C GLY A 496 -5.62 3.88 -4.83
N GLY A 497 -5.08 4.53 -5.87
CA GLY A 497 -4.39 5.82 -5.75
C GLY A 497 -3.02 5.75 -5.07
N GLY A 498 -2.46 4.55 -4.88
CA GLY A 498 -1.17 4.30 -4.23
C GLY A 498 -1.24 3.29 -3.08
N GLY A 499 -2.22 2.40 -3.08
CA GLY A 499 -2.44 1.34 -2.10
C GLY A 499 -3.92 1.03 -1.92
N PRO A 500 -4.32 -0.24 -1.73
CA PRO A 500 -3.51 -1.29 -1.11
C PRO A 500 -2.61 -2.08 -2.08
N GLY A 501 -1.71 -2.88 -1.53
CA GLY A 501 -0.96 -3.90 -2.25
C GLY A 501 -0.87 -5.21 -1.47
N MET A 502 -0.40 -6.25 -2.14
CA MET A 502 0.12 -7.49 -1.55
C MET A 502 1.39 -7.88 -2.30
N GLY A 503 2.38 -8.37 -1.56
CA GLY A 503 3.72 -8.71 -2.04
C GLY A 503 4.17 -10.11 -1.65
N PRO A 504 3.38 -11.17 -1.93
CA PRO A 504 3.75 -12.53 -1.53
C PRO A 504 5.10 -12.91 -2.12
N ILE A 505 5.85 -13.73 -1.38
CA ILE A 505 7.15 -14.26 -1.83
C ILE A 505 7.03 -15.74 -2.17
N GLY A 506 7.64 -16.15 -3.28
CA GLY A 506 7.93 -17.55 -3.59
C GLY A 506 9.40 -17.86 -3.40
N VAL A 507 9.68 -19.05 -2.87
CA VAL A 507 11.04 -19.48 -2.53
C VAL A 507 11.33 -20.91 -2.99
N MET A 508 12.59 -21.17 -3.33
CA MET A 508 13.10 -22.52 -3.58
C MET A 508 13.10 -23.36 -2.30
N SER A 509 13.13 -24.69 -2.46
CA SER A 509 12.92 -25.65 -1.37
C SER A 509 13.84 -25.45 -0.18
N HIS A 510 15.11 -25.07 -0.41
CA HIS A 510 16.08 -24.83 0.67
C HIS A 510 15.82 -23.57 1.49
N LEU A 511 14.90 -22.69 1.06
CA LEU A 511 14.52 -21.48 1.78
C LEU A 511 13.14 -21.56 2.47
N VAL A 512 12.36 -22.60 2.17
CA VAL A 512 10.98 -22.81 2.67
C VAL A 512 10.91 -22.83 4.19
N GLU A 513 11.95 -23.31 4.87
CA GLU A 513 12.01 -23.41 6.32
C GLU A 513 12.03 -22.04 7.01
N PHE A 514 12.62 -21.02 6.38
CA PHE A 514 12.86 -19.71 6.99
C PHE A 514 11.73 -18.70 6.71
N LEU A 515 10.68 -19.10 6.00
CA LEU A 515 9.57 -18.21 5.64
C LEU A 515 8.95 -17.51 6.88
N PRO A 516 8.33 -16.31 6.69
CA PRO A 516 7.72 -15.58 7.79
C PRO A 516 6.68 -16.39 8.57
N SER A 517 6.70 -16.22 9.89
CA SER A 517 5.72 -16.75 10.85
C SER A 517 4.96 -15.61 11.52
N HIS A 518 4.08 -15.92 12.48
CA HIS A 518 3.38 -14.88 13.22
C HIS A 518 3.18 -15.29 14.70
N PRO A 519 3.50 -14.43 15.68
CA PRO A 519 3.56 -14.82 17.10
C PRO A 519 2.20 -15.09 17.74
N VAL A 520 1.10 -14.64 17.12
CA VAL A 520 -0.27 -14.87 17.63
C VAL A 520 -0.85 -16.20 17.14
N LEU A 521 -0.29 -16.80 16.09
CA LEU A 521 -0.77 -18.07 15.59
C LEU A 521 -0.32 -19.21 16.50
N ASN A 522 -1.22 -20.15 16.78
CA ASN A 522 -0.86 -21.39 17.47
C ASN A 522 -0.16 -22.37 16.50
N SER A 523 0.37 -23.48 17.01
CA SER A 523 1.07 -24.48 16.20
C SER A 523 0.20 -25.11 15.10
N GLU A 524 -1.12 -25.18 15.30
CA GLU A 524 -2.09 -25.70 14.33
C GLU A 524 -2.41 -24.70 13.19
N GLN A 525 -2.20 -23.40 13.44
CA GLN A 525 -2.42 -22.30 12.49
C GLN A 525 -1.15 -21.79 11.84
N SER A 526 0.03 -22.13 12.38
CA SER A 526 1.32 -21.60 11.97
C SER A 526 1.51 -21.67 10.46
N THR A 527 1.86 -20.53 9.85
CA THR A 527 2.24 -20.42 8.44
C THR A 527 3.68 -20.86 8.18
N ALA A 528 4.48 -21.04 9.24
CA ALA A 528 5.87 -21.46 9.12
C ALA A 528 6.02 -22.96 9.32
N ASN A 529 6.87 -23.57 8.47
CA ASN A 529 7.24 -24.98 8.55
C ASN A 529 8.05 -25.29 9.82
N SER A 530 8.89 -24.34 10.26
CA SER A 530 9.69 -24.42 11.48
C SER A 530 9.66 -23.07 12.22
N PRO A 531 8.82 -22.89 13.25
CA PRO A 531 8.74 -21.62 13.99
C PRO A 531 10.07 -21.16 14.61
N GLN A 532 10.98 -22.08 14.91
CA GLN A 532 12.29 -21.78 15.52
C GLN A 532 13.29 -21.17 14.54
N THR A 533 13.17 -21.47 13.24
CA THR A 533 14.09 -21.02 12.18
C THR A 533 13.46 -19.97 11.27
N SER A 534 12.18 -19.65 11.46
CA SER A 534 11.50 -18.55 10.77
C SER A 534 12.16 -17.19 11.03
N VAL A 535 12.09 -16.30 10.04
CA VAL A 535 12.50 -14.88 10.17
C VAL A 535 11.59 -14.04 11.07
N GLY A 536 10.52 -14.63 11.63
CA GLY A 536 9.50 -13.91 12.40
C GLY A 536 8.46 -13.24 11.52
N ALA A 537 7.78 -12.23 12.06
CA ALA A 537 6.70 -11.51 11.39
C ALA A 537 7.20 -10.24 10.67
N VAL A 538 6.85 -10.09 9.40
CA VAL A 538 7.10 -8.88 8.60
C VAL A 538 5.85 -8.01 8.40
N SER A 539 4.68 -8.55 8.75
CA SER A 539 3.38 -7.87 8.75
C SER A 539 2.68 -8.10 10.09
N ALA A 540 1.80 -7.16 10.48
CA ALA A 540 1.05 -7.26 11.74
C ALA A 540 -0.05 -8.33 11.74
N ALA A 541 -0.43 -8.85 10.57
CA ALA A 541 -1.37 -9.95 10.41
C ALA A 541 -0.72 -11.09 9.61
N PRO A 542 -1.10 -12.36 9.85
CA PRO A 542 -0.31 -13.49 9.40
C PRO A 542 -0.32 -13.70 7.87
N TRP A 543 -1.41 -13.29 7.21
CA TRP A 543 -1.57 -13.29 5.75
C TRP A 543 -1.71 -11.86 5.19
N GLY A 544 -1.16 -10.87 5.89
CA GLY A 544 -1.21 -9.47 5.47
C GLY A 544 -2.64 -8.95 5.30
N SER A 545 -2.94 -8.41 4.11
CA SER A 545 -4.27 -7.90 3.75
C SER A 545 -5.11 -9.01 3.12
N ALA A 546 -5.56 -9.97 3.93
CA ALA A 546 -6.11 -11.22 3.42
C ALA A 546 -7.39 -11.06 2.58
N SER A 547 -8.26 -10.10 2.89
CA SER A 547 -9.52 -9.89 2.14
C SER A 547 -9.33 -9.58 0.65
N ILE A 548 -8.24 -8.91 0.27
CA ILE A 548 -7.98 -8.55 -1.14
C ILE A 548 -7.29 -9.66 -1.92
N LEU A 549 -6.88 -10.76 -1.27
CA LEU A 549 -6.36 -11.94 -1.97
C LEU A 549 -7.44 -12.63 -2.82
N THR A 550 -8.72 -12.41 -2.52
CA THR A 550 -9.84 -12.89 -3.33
C THR A 550 -9.77 -12.39 -4.77
N ILE A 551 -9.23 -11.18 -4.99
CA ILE A 551 -9.13 -10.56 -6.32
C ILE A 551 -8.20 -11.38 -7.21
N SER A 552 -6.97 -11.62 -6.76
CA SER A 552 -6.00 -12.41 -7.52
C SER A 552 -6.42 -13.86 -7.65
N TRP A 553 -7.09 -14.41 -6.63
CA TRP A 553 -7.70 -15.74 -6.72
C TRP A 553 -8.76 -15.81 -7.83
N MET A 554 -9.66 -14.82 -7.90
CA MET A 554 -10.69 -14.72 -8.95
C MET A 554 -10.06 -14.59 -10.33
N TYR A 555 -9.07 -13.71 -10.49
CA TYR A 555 -8.36 -13.52 -11.77
C TYR A 555 -7.75 -14.83 -12.28
N ILE A 556 -6.93 -15.50 -11.45
CA ILE A 556 -6.27 -16.76 -11.82
C ILE A 556 -7.31 -17.84 -12.13
N ARG A 557 -8.37 -17.93 -11.31
CA ARG A 557 -9.43 -18.93 -11.48
C ARG A 557 -10.22 -18.74 -12.77
N MET A 558 -10.55 -17.51 -13.14
CA MET A 558 -11.32 -17.19 -14.35
C MET A 558 -10.48 -17.30 -15.62
N MET A 559 -9.21 -16.87 -15.57
CA MET A 559 -8.32 -16.90 -16.72
C MET A 559 -7.82 -18.32 -17.04
N GLY A 560 -7.52 -19.10 -16.00
CA GLY A 560 -6.83 -20.39 -16.16
C GLY A 560 -5.45 -20.24 -16.82
N GLY A 561 -4.73 -21.35 -17.00
CA GLY A 561 -3.37 -21.31 -17.57
C GLY A 561 -3.30 -20.71 -18.98
N VAL A 562 -4.29 -21.01 -19.84
CA VAL A 562 -4.35 -20.50 -21.22
C VAL A 562 -4.58 -18.99 -21.22
N GLY A 563 -5.59 -18.49 -20.50
CA GLY A 563 -5.90 -17.07 -20.45
C GLY A 563 -4.76 -16.25 -19.85
N LEU A 564 -4.12 -16.75 -18.78
CA LEU A 564 -2.94 -16.10 -18.18
C LEU A 564 -1.77 -16.00 -19.16
N THR A 565 -1.52 -17.05 -19.94
CA THR A 565 -0.46 -17.06 -20.96
C THR A 565 -0.76 -16.07 -22.08
N ASP A 566 -2.02 -16.01 -22.53
CA ASP A 566 -2.43 -15.11 -23.60
C ASP A 566 -2.43 -13.64 -23.16
N ALA A 567 -2.78 -13.36 -21.90
CA ALA A 567 -2.61 -12.04 -21.30
C ALA A 567 -1.17 -11.54 -21.42
N THR A 568 -0.19 -12.36 -21.01
CA THR A 568 1.24 -12.04 -21.13
C THR A 568 1.66 -11.77 -22.58
N LYS A 569 1.22 -12.60 -23.53
CA LYS A 569 1.53 -12.41 -24.96
C LYS A 569 0.97 -11.08 -25.47
N VAL A 570 -0.26 -10.72 -25.10
CA VAL A 570 -0.90 -9.48 -25.54
C VAL A 570 -0.26 -8.26 -24.87
N ALA A 571 0.17 -8.34 -23.61
CA ALA A 571 0.92 -7.26 -22.96
C ALA A 571 2.23 -6.95 -23.72
N ILE A 572 3.00 -7.99 -24.08
CA ILE A 572 4.22 -7.86 -24.89
C ILE A 572 3.89 -7.33 -26.30
N LEU A 573 2.84 -7.84 -26.94
CA LEU A 573 2.39 -7.39 -28.25
C LEU A 573 2.04 -5.89 -28.24
N ASN A 574 1.24 -5.45 -27.28
CA ASN A 574 0.79 -4.06 -27.16
C ASN A 574 1.96 -3.11 -26.95
N ALA A 575 2.92 -3.47 -26.09
CA ALA A 575 4.13 -2.67 -25.88
C ALA A 575 4.99 -2.56 -27.15
N ASN A 576 5.23 -3.68 -27.84
CA ASN A 576 5.98 -3.67 -29.10
C ASN A 576 5.24 -2.92 -30.21
N TYR A 577 3.91 -2.97 -30.25
CA TYR A 577 3.09 -2.20 -31.18
C TYR A 577 3.30 -0.69 -30.99
N MET A 578 3.20 -0.21 -29.75
CA MET A 578 3.41 1.20 -29.44
C MET A 578 4.85 1.64 -29.69
N ALA A 579 5.83 0.84 -29.25
CA ALA A 579 7.25 1.09 -29.52
C ALA A 579 7.50 1.24 -31.03
N LYS A 580 6.92 0.35 -31.85
CA LYS A 580 7.07 0.39 -33.31
C LYS A 580 6.38 1.61 -33.95
N ARG A 581 5.23 2.04 -33.43
CA ARG A 581 4.55 3.25 -33.93
C ARG A 581 5.30 4.53 -33.57
N LEU A 582 5.99 4.55 -32.43
CA LEU A 582 6.62 5.76 -31.87
C LEU A 582 8.10 5.90 -32.21
N GLU A 583 8.80 4.83 -32.60
CA GLU A 583 10.28 4.84 -32.74
C GLU A 583 10.86 5.86 -33.73
N SER A 584 10.09 6.27 -34.75
CA SER A 584 10.51 7.30 -35.72
C SER A 584 10.37 8.73 -35.18
N TYR A 585 9.63 8.91 -34.09
CA TYR A 585 9.34 10.20 -33.46
C TYR A 585 10.13 10.38 -32.16
N TYR A 586 10.22 9.30 -31.39
CA TYR A 586 10.91 9.19 -30.12
C TYR A 586 11.73 7.90 -30.11
N PRO A 587 13.08 7.98 -30.05
CA PRO A 587 13.89 6.78 -30.03
C PRO A 587 13.52 5.85 -28.88
N VAL A 588 13.32 4.56 -29.17
CA VAL A 588 13.19 3.54 -28.14
C VAL A 588 14.58 3.25 -27.59
N LEU A 589 14.81 3.60 -26.32
CA LEU A 589 16.14 3.69 -25.75
C LEU A 589 16.85 2.33 -25.65
N TYR A 590 16.12 1.29 -25.26
CA TYR A 590 16.63 -0.06 -25.07
C TYR A 590 15.75 -1.09 -25.78
N LYS A 591 16.39 -2.08 -26.40
CA LYS A 591 15.75 -3.20 -27.09
C LYS A 591 16.58 -4.46 -26.84
N GLY A 592 15.92 -5.62 -26.76
CA GLY A 592 16.61 -6.90 -26.67
C GLY A 592 17.31 -7.27 -28.00
N LYS A 593 18.03 -8.39 -28.00
CA LYS A 593 18.86 -8.85 -29.15
C LYS A 593 18.10 -8.95 -30.48
N SER A 594 16.80 -9.25 -30.44
CA SER A 594 15.94 -9.33 -31.64
C SER A 594 15.30 -7.99 -32.04
N GLY A 595 15.68 -6.88 -31.42
CA GLY A 595 15.10 -5.56 -31.69
C GLY A 595 13.69 -5.36 -31.11
N LEU A 596 13.28 -6.19 -30.14
CA LEU A 596 11.98 -6.15 -29.47
C LEU A 596 12.12 -5.73 -28.01
N VAL A 597 11.02 -5.21 -27.45
CA VAL A 597 10.87 -4.94 -26.03
C VAL A 597 10.04 -6.04 -25.36
N ALA A 598 9.94 -6.03 -24.04
CA ALA A 598 9.06 -6.91 -23.26
C ALA A 598 7.64 -6.30 -23.18
N HIS A 599 7.06 -6.22 -21.98
CA HIS A 599 5.75 -5.58 -21.71
C HIS A 599 5.76 -4.05 -21.62
N GLU A 600 6.94 -3.41 -21.68
CA GLU A 600 7.09 -1.96 -21.55
C GLU A 600 8.27 -1.46 -22.38
N CYS A 601 8.31 -0.16 -22.69
CA CYS A 601 9.43 0.46 -23.42
C CYS A 601 9.77 1.85 -22.88
N ILE A 602 11.03 2.26 -23.06
CA ILE A 602 11.50 3.61 -22.71
C ILE A 602 11.62 4.45 -23.98
N LEU A 603 10.95 5.60 -24.01
CA LEU A 603 11.08 6.60 -25.06
C LEU A 603 12.06 7.69 -24.62
N ASP A 604 13.11 7.90 -25.41
CA ASP A 604 14.14 8.90 -25.14
C ASP A 604 13.69 10.30 -25.58
N LEU A 605 13.44 11.16 -24.59
CA LEU A 605 12.99 12.54 -24.79
C LEU A 605 14.12 13.56 -24.56
N ARG A 606 15.32 13.11 -24.18
CA ARG A 606 16.39 14.00 -23.68
C ARG A 606 16.89 14.98 -24.73
N LEU A 607 16.87 14.59 -26.01
CA LEU A 607 17.31 15.46 -27.11
C LEU A 607 16.43 16.71 -27.25
N LEU A 608 15.16 16.62 -26.88
CA LEU A 608 14.16 17.68 -27.06
C LEU A 608 14.43 18.91 -26.20
N LYS A 609 15.12 18.72 -25.06
CA LYS A 609 15.62 19.83 -24.24
C LYS A 609 16.64 20.67 -25.02
N LYS A 610 17.53 20.02 -25.78
CA LYS A 610 18.57 20.70 -26.54
C LYS A 610 18.01 21.36 -27.81
N THR A 611 17.08 20.71 -28.49
CA THR A 611 16.59 21.18 -29.79
C THR A 611 15.43 22.17 -29.68
N ALA A 612 14.57 22.03 -28.67
CA ALA A 612 13.37 22.84 -28.52
C ALA A 612 13.21 23.49 -27.12
N GLY A 613 14.12 23.23 -26.19
CA GLY A 613 13.96 23.67 -24.80
C GLY A 613 12.83 22.96 -24.05
N ILE A 614 12.37 21.81 -24.55
CA ILE A 614 11.24 21.04 -24.00
C ILE A 614 11.76 19.97 -23.04
N GLU A 615 11.23 19.98 -21.81
CA GLU A 615 11.55 18.98 -20.79
C GLU A 615 10.49 17.86 -20.80
N VAL A 616 10.81 16.73 -20.16
CA VAL A 616 9.87 15.61 -20.06
C VAL A 616 8.58 15.98 -19.33
N GLU A 617 8.65 16.87 -18.34
CA GLU A 617 7.48 17.36 -17.62
C GLU A 617 6.53 18.15 -18.52
N ASP A 618 7.04 18.85 -19.53
CA ASP A 618 6.19 19.58 -20.49
C ASP A 618 5.30 18.62 -21.27
N ILE A 619 5.87 17.51 -21.74
CA ILE A 619 5.15 16.45 -22.46
C ILE A 619 4.17 15.75 -21.51
N ALA A 620 4.60 15.43 -20.29
CA ALA A 620 3.75 14.80 -19.28
C ALA A 620 2.53 15.66 -18.93
N LYS A 621 2.69 16.99 -18.84
CA LYS A 621 1.57 17.91 -18.60
C LYS A 621 0.73 18.11 -19.86
N ARG A 622 1.35 18.13 -21.05
CA ARG A 622 0.61 18.28 -22.30
C ARG A 622 -0.29 17.09 -22.60
N LEU A 623 0.11 15.86 -22.24
CA LEU A 623 -0.74 14.67 -22.35
C LEU A 623 -2.08 14.81 -21.60
N MET A 624 -2.14 15.58 -20.51
CA MET A 624 -3.40 15.85 -19.81
C MET A 624 -4.42 16.56 -20.69
N ASP A 625 -3.96 17.47 -21.58
CA ASP A 625 -4.84 18.16 -22.52
C ASP A 625 -5.40 17.22 -23.60
N TYR A 626 -4.67 16.14 -23.90
CA TYR A 626 -5.07 15.05 -24.81
C TYR A 626 -5.96 14.00 -24.12
N GLY A 627 -6.21 14.14 -22.82
CA GLY A 627 -7.04 13.21 -22.03
C GLY A 627 -6.27 12.03 -21.45
N TYR A 628 -4.95 12.15 -21.25
CA TYR A 628 -4.11 11.07 -20.75
C TYR A 628 -3.39 11.43 -19.44
N HIS A 629 -3.29 10.45 -18.54
CA HIS A 629 -2.22 10.46 -17.54
C HIS A 629 -0.88 10.17 -18.21
N ALA A 630 0.19 10.82 -17.75
CA ALA A 630 1.52 10.58 -18.29
C ALA A 630 2.01 9.14 -17.99
N PRO A 631 2.88 8.56 -18.83
CA PRO A 631 3.64 7.36 -18.47
C PRO A 631 4.59 7.64 -17.29
N THR A 632 5.35 6.64 -16.86
CA THR A 632 6.33 6.81 -15.78
C THR A 632 7.43 7.77 -16.22
N VAL A 633 7.63 8.86 -15.46
CA VAL A 633 8.51 9.98 -15.84
C VAL A 633 9.87 9.89 -15.14
N SER A 634 10.96 10.07 -15.90
CA SER A 634 12.33 10.22 -15.39
C SER A 634 12.86 9.05 -14.55
N TRP A 635 12.26 7.86 -14.68
CA TRP A 635 12.74 6.62 -14.09
C TRP A 635 12.48 5.46 -15.06
N PRO A 636 13.41 4.50 -15.21
CA PRO A 636 14.74 4.42 -14.56
C PRO A 636 15.80 5.38 -15.12
N VAL A 637 15.55 6.02 -16.26
CA VAL A 637 16.47 6.99 -16.88
C VAL A 637 15.93 8.41 -16.75
N ALA A 638 16.74 9.34 -16.25
CA ALA A 638 16.33 10.72 -16.09
C ALA A 638 16.04 11.39 -17.46
N GLY A 639 14.94 12.13 -17.55
CA GLY A 639 14.54 12.84 -18.77
C GLY A 639 13.89 11.95 -19.86
N THR A 640 13.46 10.74 -19.52
CA THR A 640 12.71 9.84 -20.42
C THR A 640 11.31 9.55 -19.89
N VAL A 641 10.49 8.87 -20.68
CA VAL A 641 9.25 8.24 -20.21
C VAL A 641 9.29 6.74 -20.43
N MET A 642 8.71 5.98 -19.51
CA MET A 642 8.53 4.54 -19.62
C MET A 642 7.05 4.18 -19.73
N VAL A 643 6.72 3.48 -20.82
CA VAL A 643 5.35 3.23 -21.30
C VAL A 643 5.03 1.75 -21.20
N GLU A 644 4.00 1.40 -20.43
CA GLU A 644 3.47 0.05 -20.27
C GLU A 644 1.95 0.06 -20.51
N PRO A 645 1.45 -0.47 -21.65
CA PRO A 645 0.02 -0.44 -21.97
C PRO A 645 -0.81 -1.55 -21.32
N THR A 646 -0.18 -2.65 -20.90
CA THR A 646 -0.84 -3.90 -20.49
C THR A 646 -1.65 -4.57 -21.61
N GLU A 647 -2.18 -5.74 -21.30
CA GLU A 647 -3.05 -6.53 -22.17
C GLU A 647 -4.50 -6.08 -22.21
N SER A 648 -4.93 -5.25 -21.25
CA SER A 648 -6.33 -4.88 -21.07
C SER A 648 -6.79 -3.79 -22.03
N GLU A 649 -5.85 -3.08 -22.64
CA GLU A 649 -6.14 -1.91 -23.48
C GLU A 649 -6.39 -2.31 -24.93
N SER A 650 -7.48 -1.77 -25.48
CA SER A 650 -7.85 -2.00 -26.87
C SER A 650 -6.85 -1.35 -27.83
N LYS A 651 -6.69 -1.91 -29.03
CA LYS A 651 -5.85 -1.30 -30.06
C LYS A 651 -6.22 0.16 -30.33
N GLN A 652 -7.50 0.50 -30.32
CA GLN A 652 -7.99 1.87 -30.52
C GLN A 652 -7.47 2.82 -29.44
N GLU A 653 -7.37 2.37 -28.20
CA GLU A 653 -6.81 3.16 -27.10
C GLU A 653 -5.29 3.31 -27.24
N LEU A 654 -4.58 2.25 -27.63
CA LEU A 654 -3.15 2.34 -27.95
C LEU A 654 -2.89 3.33 -29.09
N ASP A 655 -3.75 3.33 -30.10
CA ASP A 655 -3.68 4.24 -31.24
C ASP A 655 -3.88 5.68 -30.81
N ARG A 656 -4.90 5.97 -29.99
CA ARG A 656 -5.15 7.33 -29.46
C ARG A 656 -3.96 7.86 -28.68
N PHE A 657 -3.35 7.05 -27.83
CA PHE A 657 -2.15 7.47 -27.10
C PHE A 657 -0.96 7.71 -28.05
N CYS A 658 -0.72 6.80 -29.01
CA CYS A 658 0.35 6.99 -29.98
C CYS A 658 0.14 8.26 -30.82
N ASP A 659 -1.10 8.52 -31.25
CA ASP A 659 -1.47 9.70 -32.02
C ASP A 659 -1.30 10.98 -31.19
N ALA A 660 -1.62 10.95 -29.89
CA ALA A 660 -1.34 12.06 -28.98
C ALA A 660 0.16 12.34 -28.87
N MET A 661 0.99 11.32 -28.69
CA MET A 661 2.45 11.47 -28.65
C MET A 661 2.99 11.99 -29.99
N ILE A 662 2.50 11.49 -31.13
CA ILE A 662 2.91 11.97 -32.47
C ILE A 662 2.50 13.43 -32.68
N ALA A 663 1.30 13.83 -32.27
CA ALA A 663 0.84 15.21 -32.34
C ALA A 663 1.70 16.14 -31.46
N ILE A 664 2.04 15.71 -30.24
CA ILE A 664 2.98 16.39 -29.35
C ILE A 664 4.36 16.52 -30.02
N ARG A 665 4.85 15.50 -30.73
CA ARG A 665 6.11 15.60 -31.49
C ARG A 665 6.04 16.69 -32.56
N ALA A 666 4.91 16.83 -33.24
CA ALA A 666 4.68 17.89 -34.22
C ALA A 666 4.63 19.27 -33.54
N GLU A 667 3.96 19.41 -32.40
CA GLU A 667 3.99 20.65 -31.59
C GLU A 667 5.43 21.05 -31.23
N ILE A 668 6.28 20.09 -30.88
CA ILE A 668 7.70 20.32 -30.61
C ILE A 668 8.45 20.73 -31.88
N ALA A 669 8.19 20.10 -33.02
CA ALA A 669 8.84 20.42 -34.28
C ALA A 669 8.58 21.88 -34.71
N GLU A 670 7.39 22.40 -34.44
CA GLU A 670 7.07 23.80 -34.71
C GLU A 670 7.92 24.77 -33.86
N ILE A 671 8.32 24.38 -32.65
CA ILE A 671 9.27 25.14 -31.82
C ILE A 671 10.69 25.01 -32.39
N GLU A 672 11.12 23.80 -32.78
CA GLU A 672 12.43 23.56 -33.41
C GLU A 672 12.61 24.39 -34.69
N ASN A 673 11.53 24.57 -35.46
CA ASN A 673 11.51 25.35 -36.69
C ASN A 673 11.36 26.87 -36.47
N GLY A 674 11.13 27.32 -35.24
CA GLY A 674 10.94 28.73 -34.89
C GLY A 674 9.56 29.30 -35.23
N ASN A 675 8.55 28.46 -35.47
CA ASN A 675 7.18 28.88 -35.78
C ASN A 675 6.38 29.27 -34.52
N PHE A 676 6.75 28.74 -33.35
CA PHE A 676 6.19 29.15 -32.04
C PHE A 676 7.29 29.60 -31.09
N ASP A 677 6.91 30.50 -30.18
CA ASP A 677 7.79 30.96 -29.10
C ASP A 677 8.21 29.79 -28.18
N ALA A 678 9.48 29.74 -27.81
CA ALA A 678 10.05 28.64 -27.03
C ALA A 678 9.55 28.58 -25.57
N GLN A 679 9.02 29.68 -25.04
CA GLN A 679 8.56 29.81 -23.66
C GLN A 679 7.03 29.97 -23.54
N ASN A 680 6.37 30.47 -24.58
CA ASN A 680 4.92 30.69 -24.64
C ASN A 680 4.27 29.84 -25.74
N ASN A 681 4.10 28.56 -25.45
CA ASN A 681 3.50 27.58 -26.35
C ASN A 681 2.61 26.60 -25.56
N VAL A 682 1.92 25.72 -26.28
CA VAL A 682 0.99 24.74 -25.69
C VAL A 682 1.68 23.79 -24.71
N LEU A 683 2.94 23.43 -24.92
CA LEU A 683 3.68 22.51 -24.05
C LEU A 683 4.08 23.17 -22.73
N LYS A 684 4.65 24.37 -22.79
CA LYS A 684 5.12 25.12 -21.61
C LYS A 684 3.97 25.54 -20.70
N ASN A 685 2.83 25.86 -21.28
CA ASN A 685 1.68 26.32 -20.51
C ASN A 685 0.67 25.21 -20.15
N ALA A 686 0.93 23.96 -20.53
CA ALA A 686 0.11 22.82 -20.12
C ALA A 686 0.28 22.52 -18.61
N PRO A 687 -0.77 22.00 -17.94
CA PRO A 687 -2.09 21.69 -18.48
C PRO A 687 -3.02 22.92 -18.55
N HIS A 688 -3.99 22.89 -19.45
CA HIS A 688 -4.97 23.96 -19.64
C HIS A 688 -6.28 23.64 -18.91
N THR A 689 -6.53 24.35 -17.81
CA THR A 689 -7.80 24.24 -17.06
C THR A 689 -8.95 24.90 -17.82
N ALA A 690 -10.19 24.50 -17.51
CA ALA A 690 -11.37 25.18 -18.05
C ALA A 690 -11.35 26.69 -17.72
N GLU A 691 -10.96 27.03 -16.48
CA GLU A 691 -10.83 28.40 -16.00
C GLU A 691 -9.80 29.21 -16.79
N SER A 692 -8.62 28.65 -17.08
CA SER A 692 -7.57 29.37 -17.83
C SER A 692 -7.98 29.66 -19.28
N LEU A 693 -8.92 28.90 -19.84
CA LEU A 693 -9.45 29.10 -21.19
C LEU A 693 -10.60 30.11 -21.25
N MET A 694 -11.34 30.27 -20.15
CA MET A 694 -12.52 31.15 -20.07
C MET A 694 -12.19 32.59 -19.63
N VAL A 695 -10.92 32.98 -19.73
CA VAL A 695 -10.46 34.36 -19.52
C VAL A 695 -10.90 35.27 -20.68
N ASP A 696 -11.17 36.55 -20.41
CA ASP A 696 -11.59 37.52 -21.43
C ASP A 696 -10.49 37.73 -22.50
N GLU A 697 -9.28 38.05 -22.05
CA GLU A 697 -8.12 38.28 -22.92
C GLU A 697 -7.26 37.00 -23.06
N TRP A 698 -7.11 36.52 -24.30
CA TRP A 698 -6.29 35.35 -24.61
C TRP A 698 -4.96 35.76 -25.26
N ASN A 699 -3.96 36.04 -24.42
CA ASN A 699 -2.64 36.51 -24.83
C ASN A 699 -1.66 35.37 -25.10
N ARG A 700 -2.08 34.37 -25.90
CA ARG A 700 -1.23 33.23 -26.30
C ARG A 700 -1.18 33.06 -27.82
N PRO A 701 -0.03 32.67 -28.40
CA PRO A 701 0.15 32.61 -29.86
C PRO A 701 -0.53 31.39 -30.51
N TYR A 702 -1.37 30.67 -29.78
CA TYR A 702 -2.12 29.50 -30.22
C TYR A 702 -3.56 29.62 -29.75
N THR A 703 -4.49 28.92 -30.39
CA THR A 703 -5.92 29.02 -30.08
C THR A 703 -6.32 28.25 -28.82
N ARG A 704 -7.44 28.65 -28.19
CA ARG A 704 -8.09 27.88 -27.11
C ARG A 704 -8.45 26.44 -27.56
N ALA A 705 -8.78 26.27 -28.84
CA ALA A 705 -9.05 24.95 -29.41
C ALA A 705 -7.80 24.06 -29.45
N GLN A 706 -6.64 24.60 -29.87
CA GLN A 706 -5.37 23.88 -29.79
C GLN A 706 -5.00 23.52 -28.34
N ALA A 707 -5.33 24.39 -27.39
CA ALA A 707 -5.10 24.13 -25.98
C ALA A 707 -5.96 22.96 -25.45
N ALA A 708 -7.29 23.04 -25.62
CA ALA A 708 -8.25 22.16 -24.95
C ALA A 708 -8.68 20.93 -25.76
N TYR A 709 -8.72 21.06 -27.08
CA TYR A 709 -9.25 20.07 -28.01
C TYR A 709 -8.26 19.74 -29.14
N PRO A 710 -7.04 19.26 -28.81
CA PRO A 710 -6.01 19.01 -29.81
C PRO A 710 -6.38 17.86 -30.77
N THR A 711 -7.37 17.03 -30.42
CA THR A 711 -7.78 15.86 -31.23
C THR A 711 -9.30 15.72 -31.29
N ALA A 712 -9.81 14.90 -32.20
CA ALA A 712 -11.25 14.70 -32.36
C ALA A 712 -11.90 14.05 -31.12
N TRP A 713 -11.26 13.05 -30.50
CA TRP A 713 -11.84 12.34 -29.34
C TRP A 713 -11.98 13.24 -28.11
N THR A 714 -11.08 14.23 -27.92
CA THR A 714 -11.21 15.19 -26.81
C THR A 714 -12.46 16.08 -26.94
N ARG A 715 -13.09 16.14 -28.12
CA ARG A 715 -14.38 16.84 -28.33
C ARG A 715 -15.59 15.96 -28.03
N GLU A 716 -15.43 14.64 -28.13
CA GLU A 716 -16.46 13.66 -27.77
C GLU A 716 -16.56 13.54 -26.25
N TYR A 717 -15.42 13.39 -25.57
CA TYR A 717 -15.32 13.41 -24.13
C TYR A 717 -14.09 14.20 -23.69
N LYS A 718 -14.28 15.14 -22.75
CA LYS A 718 -13.21 15.98 -22.22
C LYS A 718 -13.05 15.77 -20.72
N PHE A 719 -11.91 15.18 -20.34
CA PHE A 719 -11.42 15.27 -18.97
C PHE A 719 -10.72 16.61 -18.77
N TRP A 720 -11.10 17.35 -17.71
CA TRP A 720 -10.56 18.68 -17.43
C TRP A 720 -9.51 18.63 -16.32
N PRO A 721 -8.27 19.09 -16.57
CA PRO A 721 -7.32 19.35 -15.50
C PRO A 721 -7.91 20.35 -14.50
N ALA A 722 -7.98 19.97 -13.23
CA ALA A 722 -8.62 20.77 -12.19
C ALA A 722 -7.79 21.99 -11.74
N VAL A 723 -6.47 21.93 -11.93
CA VAL A 723 -5.50 22.99 -11.59
C VAL A 723 -4.46 23.13 -12.70
N GLY A 724 -3.84 24.30 -12.80
CA GLY A 724 -2.73 24.53 -13.72
C GLY A 724 -1.46 23.78 -13.28
N ARG A 725 -0.34 24.07 -13.94
CA ARG A 725 0.94 23.45 -13.59
C ARG A 725 1.35 23.79 -12.16
N ILE A 726 1.64 22.78 -11.36
CA ILE A 726 2.01 22.92 -9.94
C ILE A 726 3.45 23.42 -9.79
N ASP A 727 3.68 24.35 -8.86
CA ASP A 727 5.02 24.75 -8.41
C ASP A 727 5.53 23.79 -7.32
N ASN A 728 6.36 22.83 -7.72
CA ASN A 728 6.90 21.84 -6.78
C ASN A 728 7.84 22.45 -5.74
N ALA A 729 8.67 23.41 -6.16
CA ALA A 729 9.72 23.98 -5.31
C ALA A 729 9.15 24.95 -4.27
N PHE A 730 8.08 25.67 -4.60
CA PHE A 730 7.36 26.50 -3.63
C PHE A 730 6.80 25.68 -2.48
N GLY A 731 6.12 24.56 -2.76
CA GLY A 731 5.51 23.71 -1.73
C GLY A 731 6.54 23.10 -0.77
N ASP A 732 7.70 22.65 -1.29
CA ASP A 732 8.76 22.10 -0.43
C ASP A 732 9.43 23.18 0.45
N ARG A 733 9.51 24.43 -0.02
CA ARG A 733 10.01 25.57 0.78
C ARG A 733 8.98 26.08 1.80
N ASN A 734 7.70 26.02 1.46
CA ASN A 734 6.58 26.49 2.29
C ASN A 734 5.74 25.29 2.74
N PHE A 735 6.39 24.40 3.49
CA PHE A 735 5.83 23.10 3.83
C PHE A 735 4.59 23.24 4.73
N VAL A 736 3.43 22.93 4.18
CA VAL A 736 2.15 22.82 4.89
C VAL A 736 1.53 21.47 4.55
N CYS A 737 1.30 20.62 5.55
CA CYS A 737 0.81 19.24 5.38
C CYS A 737 -0.54 18.98 6.08
N SER A 738 -1.32 20.02 6.31
CA SER A 738 -2.70 19.99 6.82
C SER A 738 -3.62 20.84 5.93
N CYS A 739 -4.94 20.73 6.12
CA CYS A 739 -5.90 21.58 5.42
C CYS A 739 -5.64 23.06 5.73
N LEU A 740 -5.59 23.91 4.70
CA LEU A 740 -5.49 25.36 4.89
C LEU A 740 -6.81 25.92 5.45
N PRO A 741 -6.80 27.07 6.13
CA PRO A 741 -8.03 27.81 6.42
C PRO A 741 -8.83 28.11 5.13
N MET A 742 -10.15 28.24 5.24
CA MET A 742 -11.03 28.46 4.08
C MET A 742 -10.68 29.74 3.31
N GLU A 743 -10.16 30.75 4.00
CA GLU A 743 -9.71 32.02 3.42
C GLU A 743 -8.60 31.85 2.38
N ALA A 744 -7.84 30.76 2.44
CA ALA A 744 -6.76 30.47 1.50
C ALA A 744 -7.24 29.81 0.19
N TYR A 745 -8.52 29.40 0.11
CA TYR A 745 -9.12 28.80 -1.09
C TYR A 745 -9.99 29.77 -1.91
N ASN A 746 -10.14 31.02 -1.45
CA ASN A 746 -10.95 32.06 -2.07
C ASN A 746 -10.15 32.97 -3.01
#